data_AF-A0AA85J4H3-F1
#
_entry.id   AF-A0AA85J4H3-F1
#
_cell.length_a   1.000
_cell.length_b   1.000
_cell.length_c   1.000
_cell.angle_alpha   90.00
_cell.angle_beta   90.00
_cell.angle_gamma   90.00
#
_symmetry.space_group_name_H-M   'P 1'
#
loop_
_entity.id
_entity.type
_entity.pdbx_description
1 polymer ?
#
loop_
_entity_poly.entity_id
_entity_poly.type
_entity_poly.pdbx_seq_one_letter_code
_entity_poly.pdbx_strand_id
1 'polypeptide(L)'
;MRIKNIDDCLTLLVTNHIYESFQKLFNERESHFHNVTKRRHIQKFSKLKEKKQPKKTSTNDMGNIRAIHNMSDKILTENEISLLQKGLNFNITRKPLSVQEIAPMIEPALQQLTNEESQSARQKISHILMTQRNITSNLTKQEYEALRNLKKDKSIVITKADKGNVTVIMNRTDYEKKAIEHLSEGPYLLIEEKKKSAEFNKMKLNTNRLLQEMKPKIGNSLWFTLKPKSYIPSRFYGQPKIHKPTVPLRPVIDFTNSPTYNLSKYLLSILQPLQKDTQNIVKNSYDFKSQIEHREIDKEDIMVSYDINSLYTSIPITESLDIISSLLESDTTLSQRCPLDTSEIIKSLKFCLESNYFTFKGSLYRQTNGVAMGSPVSPIVADLYMNKFENNIFSSILTPKIWLRYVDDTFVVLKRDLHNSFLEKINCVSPKIQFTSEAESDIGELPFLDCLVKRKENGHFSISIFRKKTHSNKYLDFKSSHPISAKISVVSSLLRRAHSLITDEQEKEEEISNITKTLKQNNYPTNFINKINTNIKYGRKCIPKTWTSTVVIPYRAETSDDIRRVLNQLDIRVFFKTSDTLQNNLVHIKDQIPKDSLSNCVYKIKCSECDAIYIGQTSREIKIRRNEHRRASLRPPRNPVELEKLQKSSAIGLHAIESGHKIDFDNIEIIQKNFRNHKERLISEALHIKWNPNCLNRNDGLKQNLTWLQHPPP
;
A
#
# COMPACT_ATOMS: atom_id res chain seq x y z
N MET A 1 -49.51 31.47 -30.76
CA MET A 1 -48.25 32.07 -31.26
C MET A 1 -47.28 30.96 -31.62
N ARG A 2 -46.76 30.91 -32.84
CA ARG A 2 -45.66 30.00 -33.21
C ARG A 2 -44.36 30.64 -32.75
N ILE A 3 -43.75 30.06 -31.72
CA ILE A 3 -42.47 30.50 -31.16
C ILE A 3 -41.37 29.96 -32.07
N LYS A 4 -40.56 30.85 -32.67
CA LYS A 4 -39.55 30.48 -33.68
C LYS A 4 -38.13 30.33 -33.11
N ASN A 5 -37.83 30.94 -31.96
CA ASN A 5 -36.58 30.68 -31.24
C ASN A 5 -36.78 30.72 -29.71
N ILE A 6 -35.73 30.36 -28.97
CA ILE A 6 -35.74 30.33 -27.50
C ILE A 6 -35.82 31.73 -26.86
N ASP A 7 -35.34 32.77 -27.54
CA ASP A 7 -35.39 34.16 -27.05
C ASP A 7 -36.81 34.71 -26.99
N ASP A 8 -37.65 34.34 -27.97
CA ASP A 8 -39.09 34.65 -27.98
C ASP A 8 -39.80 34.01 -26.77
N CYS A 9 -39.36 32.81 -26.36
CA CYS A 9 -39.86 32.13 -25.16
C CYS A 9 -39.44 32.85 -23.87
N LEU A 10 -38.17 33.28 -23.81
CA LEU A 10 -37.58 33.89 -22.62
C LEU A 10 -38.07 35.33 -22.38
N THR A 11 -38.44 36.07 -23.42
CA THR A 11 -39.05 37.41 -23.29
C THR A 11 -40.50 37.34 -22.80
N LEU A 12 -41.21 36.24 -23.03
CA LEU A 12 -42.59 36.04 -22.56
C LEU A 12 -42.68 35.48 -21.13
N LEU A 13 -41.66 34.72 -20.68
CA LEU A 13 -41.70 33.96 -19.42
C LEU A 13 -40.99 34.65 -18.25
N VAL A 14 -40.22 35.70 -18.51
CA VAL A 14 -39.31 36.27 -17.50
C VAL A 14 -39.30 37.80 -17.57
N THR A 15 -39.26 38.47 -16.42
CA THR A 15 -39.17 39.94 -16.36
C THR A 15 -37.86 40.44 -16.98
N ASN A 16 -37.88 41.63 -17.60
CA ASN A 16 -36.73 42.19 -18.34
C ASN A 16 -35.39 42.11 -17.56
N HIS A 17 -35.40 42.38 -16.25
CA HIS A 17 -34.21 42.31 -15.41
C HIS A 17 -33.59 40.90 -15.34
N ILE A 18 -34.42 39.85 -15.31
CA ILE A 18 -33.96 38.47 -15.27
C ILE A 18 -33.53 38.02 -16.66
N TYR A 19 -34.22 38.46 -17.72
CA TYR A 19 -33.81 38.21 -19.11
C TYR A 19 -32.41 38.77 -19.40
N GLU A 20 -32.12 40.01 -18.99
CA GLU A 20 -30.79 40.63 -19.10
C GLU A 20 -29.72 39.86 -18.33
N SER A 21 -30.05 39.35 -17.14
CA SER A 21 -29.14 38.53 -16.33
C SER A 21 -28.81 37.19 -17.01
N PHE A 22 -29.81 36.56 -17.66
CA PHE A 22 -29.59 35.35 -18.45
C PHE A 22 -28.75 35.63 -19.69
N GLN A 23 -29.06 36.68 -20.46
CA GLN A 23 -28.26 37.07 -21.62
C GLN A 23 -26.80 37.33 -21.23
N LYS A 24 -26.56 38.03 -20.12
CA LYS A 24 -25.20 38.26 -19.61
C LYS A 24 -24.49 36.95 -19.28
N LEU A 25 -25.15 36.02 -18.60
CA LEU A 25 -24.59 34.70 -18.27
C LEU A 25 -24.30 33.86 -19.53
N PHE A 26 -25.18 33.89 -20.53
CA PHE A 26 -24.97 33.17 -21.79
C PHE A 26 -23.82 33.78 -22.59
N ASN A 27 -23.73 35.10 -22.69
CA ASN A 27 -22.63 35.81 -23.36
C ASN A 27 -21.28 35.54 -22.67
N GLU A 28 -21.24 35.53 -21.33
CA GLU A 28 -20.05 35.17 -20.56
C GLU A 28 -19.63 33.71 -20.79
N ARG A 29 -20.58 32.77 -20.84
CA ARG A 29 -20.29 31.36 -21.14
C ARG A 29 -19.85 31.15 -22.59
N GLU A 30 -20.51 31.79 -23.55
CA GLU A 30 -20.15 31.70 -24.96
C GLU A 30 -18.74 32.24 -25.17
N SER A 31 -18.42 33.41 -24.60
CA SER A 31 -17.09 33.99 -24.65
C SER A 31 -16.05 33.08 -23.98
N HIS A 32 -16.38 32.43 -22.86
CA HIS A 32 -15.51 31.45 -22.22
C HIS A 32 -15.24 30.23 -23.13
N PHE A 33 -16.28 29.59 -23.68
CA PHE A 33 -16.14 28.43 -24.55
C PHE A 33 -15.43 28.76 -25.87
N HIS A 34 -15.71 29.93 -26.44
CA HIS A 34 -15.02 30.45 -27.62
C HIS A 34 -13.52 30.60 -27.33
N ASN A 35 -13.16 31.23 -26.22
CA ASN A 35 -11.76 31.43 -25.84
C ASN A 35 -11.02 30.11 -25.54
N VAL A 36 -11.67 29.15 -24.87
CA VAL A 36 -11.10 27.82 -24.61
C VAL A 36 -10.89 27.05 -25.91
N THR A 37 -11.89 27.05 -26.81
CA THR A 37 -11.80 26.38 -28.12
C THR A 37 -10.74 27.03 -29.01
N LYS A 38 -10.69 28.36 -29.04
CA LYS A 38 -9.68 29.15 -29.74
C LYS A 38 -8.27 28.82 -29.24
N ARG A 39 -8.03 28.78 -27.93
CA ARG A 39 -6.73 28.37 -27.36
C ARG A 39 -6.34 26.94 -27.78
N ARG A 40 -7.30 26.01 -27.76
CA ARG A 40 -7.08 24.61 -28.17
C ARG A 40 -6.73 24.51 -29.65
N HIS A 41 -7.40 25.28 -30.51
CA HIS A 41 -7.14 25.34 -31.94
C HIS A 41 -5.79 26.00 -32.24
N ILE A 42 -5.43 27.07 -31.53
CA ILE A 42 -4.10 27.71 -31.62
C ILE A 42 -3.00 26.70 -31.24
N GLN A 43 -3.16 25.96 -30.14
CA GLN A 43 -2.22 24.91 -29.72
C GLN A 43 -2.12 23.75 -30.71
N LYS A 44 -3.25 23.35 -31.32
CA LYS A 44 -3.27 22.30 -32.36
C LYS A 44 -2.55 22.79 -33.62
N PHE A 45 -2.79 24.05 -34.01
CA PHE A 45 -2.17 24.68 -35.17
C PHE A 45 -0.67 24.92 -34.97
N SER A 46 -0.22 25.35 -33.78
CA SER A 46 1.21 25.50 -33.49
C SER A 46 1.93 24.16 -33.50
N LYS A 47 1.35 23.10 -32.93
CA LYS A 47 1.88 21.72 -33.04
C LYS A 47 1.96 21.21 -34.48
N LEU A 48 1.02 21.61 -35.35
CA LEU A 48 1.03 21.27 -36.77
C LEU A 48 2.07 22.09 -37.55
N LYS A 49 2.30 23.35 -37.18
CA LYS A 49 3.37 24.19 -37.74
C LYS A 49 4.75 23.66 -37.37
N GLU A 50 4.95 23.20 -36.14
CA GLU A 50 6.20 22.56 -35.70
C GLU A 50 6.54 21.28 -36.49
N LYS A 51 5.53 20.54 -36.97
CA LYS A 51 5.74 19.35 -37.81
C LYS A 51 6.16 19.63 -39.25
N LYS A 52 6.02 20.88 -39.75
CA LYS A 52 6.27 21.24 -41.16
C LYS A 52 7.58 21.98 -41.43
N GLN A 53 8.40 22.29 -40.43
CA GLN A 53 9.71 22.91 -40.65
C GLN A 53 10.85 21.88 -40.75
N PRO A 54 11.84 22.06 -41.65
CA PRO A 54 13.01 21.19 -41.73
C PRO A 54 13.84 21.35 -40.45
N LYS A 55 14.24 20.22 -39.85
CA LYS A 55 14.94 20.12 -38.56
C LYS A 55 16.11 21.11 -38.43
N LYS A 56 15.90 22.17 -37.65
CA LYS A 56 16.97 22.81 -36.87
C LYS A 56 16.93 22.20 -35.47
N THR A 57 18.08 21.73 -35.03
CA THR A 57 18.37 21.07 -33.76
C THR A 57 17.90 21.89 -32.56
N SER A 58 16.67 21.64 -32.10
CA SER A 58 16.16 22.09 -30.81
C SER A 58 15.83 20.87 -29.95
N THR A 59 16.70 20.57 -28.98
CA THR A 59 16.50 20.09 -27.59
C THR A 59 15.29 19.22 -27.16
N ASN A 60 14.43 18.75 -28.05
CA ASN A 60 13.31 17.84 -27.78
C ASN A 60 13.62 16.37 -28.09
N ASP A 61 14.88 16.05 -28.41
CA ASP A 61 15.37 14.67 -28.63
C ASP A 61 16.35 14.21 -27.53
N MET A 62 16.14 14.68 -26.30
CA MET A 62 16.54 13.94 -25.10
C MET A 62 15.44 12.91 -24.86
N GLY A 63 15.71 11.67 -25.27
CA GLY A 63 14.72 10.59 -25.38
C GLY A 63 13.73 10.53 -24.22
N ASN A 64 12.45 10.32 -24.55
CA ASN A 64 11.36 9.97 -23.64
C ASN A 64 11.90 9.38 -22.34
N ILE A 65 11.84 10.17 -21.27
CA ILE A 65 12.28 9.78 -19.94
C ILE A 65 11.39 8.62 -19.52
N ARG A 66 11.79 7.37 -19.82
CA ARG A 66 10.94 6.18 -19.63
C ARG A 66 10.43 6.02 -18.19
N ALA A 67 11.05 6.69 -17.23
CA ALA A 67 10.71 6.67 -15.81
C ALA A 67 9.75 7.79 -15.35
N ILE A 68 9.46 8.81 -16.16
CA ILE A 68 8.57 9.94 -15.80
C ILE A 68 7.51 10.14 -16.87
N HIS A 69 6.25 10.26 -16.44
CA HIS A 69 5.13 10.60 -17.29
C HIS A 69 4.41 11.83 -16.73
N ASN A 70 4.72 13.01 -17.27
CA ASN A 70 4.09 14.27 -16.87
C ASN A 70 2.83 14.52 -17.71
N MET A 71 1.68 14.47 -17.06
CA MET A 71 0.34 14.79 -17.61
C MET A 71 -0.24 16.07 -17.00
N SER A 72 0.53 16.81 -16.21
CA SER A 72 0.11 18.06 -15.59
C SER A 72 0.49 19.28 -16.44
N ASP A 73 -0.11 20.43 -16.14
CA ASP A 73 0.25 21.70 -16.75
C ASP A 73 1.58 22.26 -16.23
N LYS A 74 2.14 21.66 -15.17
CA LYS A 74 3.43 22.08 -14.60
C LYS A 74 4.57 21.70 -15.53
N ILE A 75 5.35 22.71 -15.94
CA ILE A 75 6.65 22.52 -16.58
C ILE A 75 7.67 22.17 -15.49
N LEU A 76 8.31 21.01 -15.63
CA LEU A 76 9.33 20.57 -14.68
C LEU A 76 10.68 21.18 -15.04
N THR A 77 11.40 21.65 -14.03
CA THR A 77 12.80 22.07 -14.16
C THR A 77 13.71 20.85 -14.35
N GLU A 78 14.91 21.07 -14.90
CA GLU A 78 15.92 19.99 -15.07
C GLU A 78 16.25 19.29 -13.74
N ASN A 79 16.29 20.03 -12.63
CA ASN A 79 16.55 19.48 -11.31
C ASN A 79 15.38 18.63 -10.78
N GLU A 80 14.13 19.03 -11.03
CA GLU A 80 12.95 18.22 -10.71
C GLU A 80 12.93 16.93 -11.54
N ILE A 81 13.27 17.02 -12.83
CA ILE A 81 13.40 15.86 -13.71
C ILE A 81 14.48 14.91 -13.19
N SER A 82 15.68 15.42 -12.92
CA SER A 82 16.82 14.64 -12.41
C SER A 82 16.49 13.93 -11.09
N LEU A 83 15.81 14.63 -10.17
CA LEU A 83 15.33 14.06 -8.91
C LEU A 83 14.34 12.92 -9.15
N LEU A 84 13.30 13.15 -9.96
CA LEU A 84 12.25 12.17 -10.20
C LEU A 84 12.73 10.95 -11.02
N GLN A 85 13.76 11.13 -11.86
CA GLN A 85 14.42 10.05 -12.61
C GLN A 85 15.13 9.04 -11.71
N LYS A 86 15.45 9.40 -10.45
CA LYS A 86 15.96 8.45 -9.46
C LYS A 86 14.93 7.40 -9.05
N GLY A 87 13.63 7.67 -9.31
CA GLY A 87 12.50 6.78 -9.02
C GLY A 87 11.95 6.98 -7.61
N LEU A 88 10.64 6.79 -7.44
CA LEU A 88 9.95 7.02 -6.16
C LEU A 88 10.48 6.14 -5.01
N ASN A 89 11.04 4.98 -5.30
CA ASN A 89 11.67 4.12 -4.30
C ASN A 89 13.06 4.60 -3.83
N PHE A 90 13.65 5.65 -4.43
CA PHE A 90 14.95 6.16 -4.04
C PHE A 90 14.93 6.71 -2.60
N ASN A 91 15.67 6.06 -1.69
CA ASN A 91 15.87 6.50 -0.31
C ASN A 91 16.98 7.56 -0.21
N ILE A 92 16.64 8.69 0.41
CA ILE A 92 17.52 9.84 0.61
C ILE A 92 18.39 9.59 1.85
N THR A 93 19.67 9.98 1.79
CA THR A 93 20.55 9.98 2.96
C THR A 93 20.06 11.03 3.98
N ARG A 94 19.91 10.60 5.24
CA ARG A 94 19.44 11.44 6.35
C ARG A 94 20.54 11.68 7.39
N LYS A 95 20.19 12.55 8.34
CA LYS A 95 20.94 12.83 9.55
C LYS A 95 21.30 11.55 10.33
N PRO A 96 22.36 11.62 11.15
CA PRO A 96 22.72 10.66 12.20
C PRO A 96 21.54 10.03 12.93
N LEU A 97 21.65 8.74 13.29
CA LEU A 97 20.67 8.04 14.13
C LEU A 97 20.71 8.55 15.56
N SER A 98 19.55 8.74 16.16
CA SER A 98 19.45 9.10 17.58
C SER A 98 19.20 7.88 18.47
N VAL A 99 19.55 8.01 19.76
CA VAL A 99 19.16 7.03 20.79
C VAL A 99 17.64 6.89 20.88
N GLN A 100 16.90 7.99 20.71
CA GLN A 100 15.43 8.00 20.64
C GLN A 100 14.86 7.09 19.54
N GLU A 101 15.54 7.00 18.40
CA GLU A 101 15.11 6.13 17.30
C GLU A 101 15.49 4.67 17.55
N ILE A 102 16.68 4.42 18.10
CA ILE A 102 17.26 3.07 18.17
C ILE A 102 16.89 2.32 19.45
N ALA A 103 17.04 2.95 20.63
CA ALA A 103 16.87 2.27 21.91
C ALA A 103 15.50 1.59 22.06
N PRO A 104 14.37 2.24 21.70
CA PRO A 104 13.06 1.57 21.76
C PRO A 104 12.97 0.27 20.95
N MET A 105 13.70 0.18 19.83
CA MET A 105 13.64 -0.95 18.89
C MET A 105 14.49 -2.13 19.33
N ILE A 106 15.58 -1.89 20.05
CA ILE A 106 16.56 -2.93 20.43
C ILE A 106 16.42 -3.38 21.88
N GLU A 107 16.02 -2.49 22.79
CA GLU A 107 15.95 -2.77 24.22
C GLU A 107 15.03 -3.96 24.56
N PRO A 108 13.87 -4.19 23.89
CA PRO A 108 13.05 -5.38 24.15
C PRO A 108 13.77 -6.71 23.88
N ALA A 109 14.75 -6.72 22.97
CA ALA A 109 15.56 -7.89 22.65
C ALA A 109 16.73 -8.03 23.63
N LEU A 110 17.37 -6.91 24.00
CA LEU A 110 18.45 -6.92 24.99
C LEU A 110 17.95 -7.40 26.36
N GLN A 111 16.74 -7.04 26.79
CA GLN A 111 16.15 -7.50 28.06
C GLN A 111 15.98 -9.02 28.17
N GLN A 112 16.19 -9.79 27.09
CA GLN A 112 16.14 -11.26 27.09
C GLN A 112 17.53 -11.90 27.30
N LEU A 113 18.60 -11.11 27.24
CA LEU A 113 19.97 -11.56 27.45
C LEU A 113 20.38 -11.43 28.92
N THR A 114 21.59 -11.89 29.25
CA THR A 114 22.17 -11.64 30.58
C THR A 114 22.39 -10.14 30.81
N ASN A 115 22.45 -9.72 32.08
CA ASN A 115 22.67 -8.32 32.43
C ASN A 115 24.00 -7.78 31.87
N GLU A 116 25.05 -8.59 31.88
CA GLU A 116 26.39 -8.24 31.38
C GLU A 116 26.41 -8.06 29.86
N GLU A 117 25.88 -9.02 29.10
CA GLU A 117 25.78 -8.93 27.64
C GLU A 117 24.94 -7.74 27.22
N SER A 118 23.79 -7.54 27.89
CA SER A 118 22.91 -6.40 27.65
C SER A 118 23.65 -5.08 27.88
N GLN A 119 24.37 -4.95 29.00
CA GLN A 119 25.09 -3.73 29.34
C GLN A 119 26.24 -3.46 28.36
N SER A 120 27.01 -4.49 27.99
CA SER A 120 28.06 -4.40 26.97
C SER A 120 27.49 -3.94 25.62
N ALA A 121 26.36 -4.50 25.20
CA ALA A 121 25.68 -4.12 23.97
C ALA A 121 25.22 -2.66 24.00
N ARG A 122 24.60 -2.21 25.10
CA ARG A 122 24.16 -0.82 25.29
C ARG A 122 25.33 0.15 25.17
N GLN A 123 26.46 -0.14 25.82
CA GLN A 123 27.66 0.70 25.76
C GLN A 123 28.25 0.76 24.35
N LYS A 124 28.44 -0.38 23.69
CA LYS A 124 28.96 -0.46 22.31
C LYS A 124 28.05 0.29 21.33
N ILE A 125 26.73 0.11 21.42
CA ILE A 125 25.77 0.78 20.54
C ILE A 125 25.72 2.28 20.83
N SER A 126 25.74 2.69 22.10
CA SER A 126 25.78 4.11 22.46
C SER A 126 27.06 4.77 21.93
N HIS A 127 28.20 4.09 22.03
CA HIS A 127 29.45 4.56 21.45
C HIS A 127 29.37 4.69 19.91
N ILE A 128 28.80 3.70 19.20
CA ILE A 128 28.57 3.77 17.75
C ILE A 128 27.70 4.97 17.38
N LEU A 129 26.64 5.25 18.16
CA LEU A 129 25.77 6.40 17.93
C LEU A 129 26.48 7.73 18.23
N MET A 130 27.44 7.77 19.15
CA MET A 130 28.22 8.98 19.42
C MET A 130 29.29 9.25 18.37
N THR A 131 29.95 8.20 17.87
CA THR A 131 31.07 8.31 16.93
C THR A 131 30.67 8.18 15.47
N GLN A 132 29.36 8.12 15.19
CA GLN A 132 28.86 8.00 13.82
C GLN A 132 29.31 9.19 12.95
N ARG A 133 29.72 8.86 11.72
CA ARG A 133 30.17 9.86 10.74
C ARG A 133 28.98 10.53 10.08
N ASN A 134 29.14 11.81 9.76
CA ASN A 134 28.20 12.50 8.89
C ASN A 134 28.37 11.99 7.45
N ILE A 135 27.37 11.27 6.96
CA ILE A 135 27.38 10.71 5.60
C ILE A 135 27.02 11.83 4.61
N THR A 136 27.76 11.88 3.50
CA THR A 136 27.46 12.80 2.41
C THR A 136 26.07 12.55 1.83
N SER A 137 25.37 13.63 1.49
CA SER A 137 24.05 13.47 0.89
C SER A 137 24.16 12.81 -0.48
N ASN A 138 23.21 11.92 -0.78
CA ASN A 138 23.03 11.34 -2.09
C ASN A 138 22.11 12.16 -3.01
N LEU A 139 21.77 13.40 -2.61
CA LEU A 139 21.11 14.42 -3.42
C LEU A 139 21.97 15.69 -3.50
N THR A 140 21.93 16.37 -4.64
CA THR A 140 22.54 17.70 -4.78
C THR A 140 21.72 18.78 -4.06
N LYS A 141 22.31 19.96 -3.82
CA LYS A 141 21.60 21.10 -3.23
C LYS A 141 20.36 21.49 -4.05
N GLN A 142 20.51 21.49 -5.38
CA GLN A 142 19.44 21.81 -6.32
C GLN A 142 18.33 20.73 -6.33
N GLU A 143 18.69 19.45 -6.21
CA GLU A 143 17.72 18.35 -6.08
C GLU A 143 16.94 18.43 -4.76
N TYR A 144 17.57 18.87 -3.66
CA TYR A 144 16.86 19.14 -2.41
C TYR A 144 15.88 20.30 -2.53
N GLU A 145 16.26 21.35 -3.25
CA GLU A 145 15.37 22.48 -3.51
C GLU A 145 14.18 22.05 -4.40
N ALA A 146 14.45 21.29 -5.46
CA ALA A 146 13.42 20.67 -6.29
C ALA A 146 12.45 19.80 -5.46
N LEU A 147 12.97 18.97 -4.55
CA LEU A 147 12.14 18.17 -3.64
C LEU A 147 11.22 19.04 -2.77
N ARG A 148 11.74 20.14 -2.24
CA ARG A 148 10.94 21.09 -1.42
C ARG A 148 9.88 21.79 -2.26
N ASN A 149 10.20 22.18 -3.49
CA ASN A 149 9.29 22.86 -4.40
C ASN A 149 8.14 21.93 -4.82
N LEU A 150 8.45 20.71 -5.26
CA LEU A 150 7.45 19.69 -5.59
C LEU A 150 6.56 19.34 -4.40
N LYS A 151 7.12 19.29 -3.18
CA LYS A 151 6.35 19.00 -1.97
C LYS A 151 5.38 20.12 -1.59
N LYS A 152 5.72 21.39 -1.87
CA LYS A 152 4.88 22.55 -1.60
C LYS A 152 3.77 22.73 -2.64
N ASP A 153 3.99 22.23 -3.85
CA ASP A 153 3.06 22.39 -4.97
C ASP A 153 1.80 21.54 -4.78
N LYS A 154 0.71 22.19 -4.39
CA LYS A 154 -0.60 21.54 -4.20
C LYS A 154 -1.41 21.46 -5.49
N SER A 155 -0.97 22.09 -6.60
CA SER A 155 -1.70 22.04 -7.87
C SER A 155 -1.58 20.68 -8.56
N ILE A 156 -0.53 19.92 -8.24
CA ILE A 156 -0.24 18.62 -8.83
C ILE A 156 -0.44 17.46 -7.85
N VAL A 157 -0.54 16.26 -8.43
CA VAL A 157 -0.47 14.96 -7.77
C VAL A 157 0.69 14.19 -8.37
N ILE A 158 1.63 13.78 -7.53
CA ILE A 158 2.72 12.87 -7.89
C ILE A 158 2.36 11.49 -7.35
N THR A 159 2.40 10.47 -8.21
CA THR A 159 2.08 9.09 -7.84
C THR A 159 2.83 8.10 -8.71
N LYS A 160 2.74 6.81 -8.39
CA LYS A 160 3.25 5.74 -9.26
C LYS A 160 2.18 5.31 -10.26
N ALA A 161 2.61 4.96 -11.47
CA ALA A 161 1.78 4.25 -12.42
C ALA A 161 1.40 2.86 -11.90
N ASP A 162 0.27 2.34 -12.38
CA ASP A 162 -0.20 0.97 -12.10
C ASP A 162 0.81 -0.10 -12.55
N LYS A 163 1.46 0.10 -13.71
CA LYS A 163 2.43 -0.83 -14.30
C LYS A 163 3.67 -0.09 -14.78
N GLY A 164 4.83 -0.76 -14.73
CA GLY A 164 6.08 -0.28 -15.34
C GLY A 164 7.01 0.56 -14.47
N ASN A 165 6.71 0.76 -13.17
CA ASN A 165 7.53 1.56 -12.23
C ASN A 165 7.83 2.99 -12.73
N VAL A 166 6.80 3.65 -13.26
CA VAL A 166 6.87 5.03 -13.80
C VAL A 166 6.32 6.01 -12.76
N THR A 167 6.97 7.16 -12.61
CA THR A 167 6.46 8.30 -11.84
C THR A 167 5.48 9.10 -12.70
N VAL A 168 4.24 9.23 -12.25
CA VAL A 168 3.19 9.98 -12.95
C VAL A 168 2.91 11.28 -12.20
N ILE A 169 2.79 12.37 -12.96
CA ILE A 169 2.46 13.69 -12.44
C ILE A 169 1.19 14.14 -13.14
N MET A 170 0.16 14.52 -12.40
CA MET A 170 -1.13 14.93 -12.93
C MET A 170 -1.57 16.24 -12.27
N ASN A 171 -2.40 17.02 -12.95
CA ASN A 171 -3.14 18.07 -12.26
C ASN A 171 -4.02 17.43 -11.18
N ARG A 172 -4.07 18.07 -10.01
CA ARG A 172 -4.86 17.57 -8.88
C ARG A 172 -6.33 17.46 -9.23
N THR A 173 -6.87 18.45 -9.95
CA THR A 173 -8.26 18.47 -10.41
C THR A 173 -8.59 17.28 -11.31
N ASP A 174 -7.70 16.93 -12.23
CA ASP A 174 -7.91 15.81 -13.16
C ASP A 174 -7.88 14.46 -12.44
N TYR A 175 -6.95 14.31 -11.48
CA TYR A 175 -6.88 13.13 -10.65
C TYR A 175 -8.14 12.95 -9.80
N GLU A 176 -8.59 14.03 -9.14
CA GLU A 176 -9.77 14.03 -8.29
C GLU A 176 -11.04 13.76 -9.11
N LYS A 177 -11.17 14.36 -10.30
CA LYS A 177 -12.27 14.11 -11.22
C LYS A 177 -12.34 12.64 -11.62
N LYS A 178 -11.23 12.04 -12.08
CA LYS A 178 -11.17 10.60 -12.43
C LYS A 178 -11.53 9.68 -11.26
N ALA A 179 -11.13 10.04 -10.05
CA ALA A 179 -11.48 9.28 -8.86
C ALA A 179 -12.98 9.36 -8.55
N ILE A 180 -13.58 10.55 -8.64
CA ILE A 180 -15.01 10.76 -8.40
C ILE A 180 -15.85 10.07 -9.47
N GLU A 181 -15.47 10.15 -10.75
CA GLU A 181 -16.12 9.43 -11.85
C GLU A 181 -16.15 7.92 -11.57
N HIS A 182 -15.00 7.33 -11.22
CA HIS A 182 -14.93 5.91 -10.85
C HIS A 182 -15.82 5.55 -9.65
N LEU A 183 -15.84 6.41 -8.61
CA LEU A 183 -16.67 6.17 -7.43
C LEU A 183 -18.16 6.32 -7.72
N SER A 184 -18.54 7.09 -8.75
CA SER A 184 -19.94 7.32 -9.13
C SER A 184 -20.47 6.20 -10.04
N GLU A 185 -19.62 5.64 -10.91
CA GLU A 185 -19.98 4.54 -11.81
C GLU A 185 -19.89 3.15 -11.13
N GLY A 186 -19.05 3.02 -10.11
CA GLY A 186 -18.80 1.75 -9.42
C GLY A 186 -19.87 1.36 -8.38
N PRO A 187 -19.72 0.20 -7.73
CA PRO A 187 -20.63 -0.29 -6.69
C PRO A 187 -20.39 0.42 -5.35
N TYR A 188 -20.41 1.75 -5.34
CA TYR A 188 -20.10 2.57 -4.18
C TYR A 188 -21.25 3.54 -3.89
N LEU A 189 -21.65 3.58 -2.63
CA LEU A 189 -22.65 4.49 -2.12
C LEU A 189 -21.99 5.63 -1.37
N LEU A 190 -22.20 6.87 -1.82
CA LEU A 190 -21.85 8.06 -1.06
C LEU A 190 -22.78 8.19 0.16
N ILE A 191 -22.19 8.27 1.35
CA ILE A 191 -22.93 8.49 2.60
C ILE A 191 -23.09 9.99 2.84
N GLU A 192 -24.34 10.42 3.03
CA GLU A 192 -24.68 11.81 3.37
C GLU A 192 -23.89 12.31 4.60
N GLU A 193 -23.44 13.56 4.56
CA GLU A 193 -22.61 14.18 5.61
C GLU A 193 -23.22 14.01 7.02
N LYS A 194 -24.52 14.30 7.14
CA LYS A 194 -25.27 14.19 8.40
C LYS A 194 -25.33 12.75 8.95
N LYS A 195 -25.19 11.74 8.10
CA LYS A 195 -25.24 10.31 8.47
C LYS A 195 -23.86 9.72 8.77
N LYS A 196 -22.75 10.39 8.41
CA LYS A 196 -21.38 9.84 8.59
C LYS A 196 -21.11 9.38 10.03
N SER A 197 -21.38 10.25 11.00
CA SER A 197 -21.14 9.94 12.42
C SER A 197 -21.99 8.77 12.90
N ALA A 198 -23.24 8.67 12.45
CA ALA A 198 -24.14 7.57 12.78
C ALA A 198 -23.64 6.23 12.20
N GLU A 199 -23.25 6.20 10.93
CA GLU A 199 -22.71 5.00 10.28
C GLU A 199 -21.39 4.54 10.93
N PHE A 200 -20.50 5.46 11.28
CA PHE A 200 -19.29 5.10 12.01
C PHE A 200 -19.56 4.55 13.41
N ASN A 201 -20.49 5.15 14.14
CA ASN A 201 -20.88 4.65 15.45
C ASN A 201 -21.52 3.26 15.33
N LYS A 202 -22.38 3.05 14.33
CA LYS A 202 -22.98 1.75 14.02
C LYS A 202 -21.93 0.69 13.72
N MET A 203 -20.98 0.99 12.83
CA MET A 203 -19.85 0.11 12.52
C MET A 203 -19.06 -0.24 13.79
N LYS A 204 -18.70 0.76 14.58
CA LYS A 204 -17.97 0.58 15.86
C LYS A 204 -18.74 -0.31 16.84
N LEU A 205 -20.03 -0.06 17.03
CA LEU A 205 -20.89 -0.85 17.92
C LEU A 205 -20.99 -2.29 17.44
N ASN A 206 -21.26 -2.50 16.16
CA ASN A 206 -21.38 -3.83 15.56
C ASN A 206 -20.08 -4.63 15.65
N THR A 207 -18.94 -4.00 15.37
CA THR A 207 -17.63 -4.66 15.53
C THR A 207 -17.38 -5.06 16.98
N ASN A 208 -17.67 -4.17 17.94
CA ASN A 208 -17.49 -4.51 19.36
C ASN A 208 -18.45 -5.62 19.80
N ARG A 209 -19.72 -5.57 19.39
CA ARG A 209 -20.71 -6.60 19.70
C ARG A 209 -20.26 -7.96 19.18
N LEU A 210 -19.91 -8.05 17.89
CA LEU A 210 -19.45 -9.30 17.27
C LEU A 210 -18.23 -9.87 18.01
N LEU A 211 -17.22 -9.05 18.30
CA LEU A 211 -16.05 -9.53 19.02
C LEU A 211 -16.35 -9.94 20.48
N GLN A 212 -17.32 -9.30 21.14
CA GLN A 212 -17.73 -9.72 22.49
C GLN A 212 -18.48 -11.05 22.47
N GLU A 213 -19.32 -11.28 21.47
CA GLU A 213 -20.00 -12.57 21.27
C GLU A 213 -18.99 -13.71 21.05
N MET A 214 -17.92 -13.47 20.27
CA MET A 214 -16.86 -14.45 20.02
C MET A 214 -15.95 -14.70 21.24
N LYS A 215 -15.85 -13.72 22.16
CA LYS A 215 -14.86 -13.69 23.24
C LYS A 215 -14.82 -14.96 24.11
N PRO A 216 -15.96 -15.58 24.52
CA PRO A 216 -15.95 -16.79 25.32
C PRO A 216 -15.21 -17.96 24.66
N LYS A 217 -15.34 -18.11 23.32
CA LYS A 217 -14.72 -19.20 22.56
C LYS A 217 -13.26 -18.92 22.20
N ILE A 218 -12.94 -17.68 21.80
CA ILE A 218 -11.58 -17.32 21.35
C ILE A 218 -10.62 -16.96 22.50
N GLY A 219 -11.14 -16.68 23.69
CA GLY A 219 -10.37 -16.26 24.85
C GLY A 219 -9.86 -14.81 24.81
N ASN A 220 -9.33 -14.34 25.94
CA ASN A 220 -8.92 -12.94 26.11
C ASN A 220 -7.77 -12.52 25.20
N SER A 221 -6.74 -13.38 25.06
CA SER A 221 -5.52 -13.05 24.31
C SER A 221 -5.81 -12.74 22.83
N LEU A 222 -6.53 -13.65 22.17
CA LEU A 222 -6.94 -13.48 20.78
C LEU A 222 -7.91 -12.31 20.64
N TRP A 223 -8.90 -12.19 21.53
CA TRP A 223 -9.83 -11.05 21.55
C TRP A 223 -9.11 -9.68 21.59
N PHE A 224 -8.08 -9.53 22.45
CA PHE A 224 -7.30 -8.28 22.51
C PHE A 224 -6.53 -7.99 21.23
N THR A 225 -6.14 -9.02 20.48
CA THR A 225 -5.47 -8.92 19.18
C THR A 225 -6.45 -8.52 18.08
N LEU A 226 -7.64 -9.12 18.07
CA LEU A 226 -8.70 -8.82 17.09
C LEU A 226 -9.32 -7.43 17.31
N LYS A 227 -9.42 -6.99 18.57
CA LYS A 227 -10.06 -5.73 18.93
C LYS A 227 -9.39 -4.53 18.25
N PRO A 228 -10.14 -3.76 17.44
CA PRO A 228 -9.61 -2.58 16.78
C PRO A 228 -9.08 -1.57 17.79
N LYS A 229 -7.89 -1.03 17.51
CA LYS A 229 -7.31 0.06 18.30
C LYS A 229 -7.75 1.43 17.80
N SER A 230 -8.19 1.49 16.55
CA SER A 230 -8.72 2.68 15.90
C SER A 230 -9.94 2.29 15.08
N TYR A 231 -10.89 3.22 14.93
CA TYR A 231 -12.06 3.03 14.07
C TYR A 231 -12.04 3.96 12.86
N ILE A 232 -10.84 4.39 12.44
CA ILE A 232 -10.67 5.18 11.23
C ILE A 232 -11.10 4.34 10.02
N PRO A 233 -11.89 4.91 9.11
CA PRO A 233 -12.27 4.23 7.88
C PRO A 233 -11.05 3.99 7.00
N SER A 234 -11.15 3.02 6.10
CA SER A 234 -10.13 2.84 5.08
C SER A 234 -10.03 4.06 4.17
N ARG A 235 -8.93 4.22 3.43
CA ARG A 235 -8.73 5.41 2.59
C ARG A 235 -8.52 5.00 1.14
N PHE A 236 -9.33 5.58 0.26
CA PHE A 236 -9.23 5.35 -1.17
C PHE A 236 -8.04 6.09 -1.77
N TYR A 237 -7.43 5.48 -2.78
CA TYR A 237 -6.53 6.15 -3.71
C TYR A 237 -6.49 5.40 -5.04
N GLY A 238 -6.15 6.10 -6.12
CA GLY A 238 -6.02 5.54 -7.46
C GLY A 238 -4.58 5.54 -7.99
N GLN A 239 -4.21 4.50 -8.73
CA GLN A 239 -2.95 4.45 -9.50
C GLN A 239 -3.23 4.61 -11.01
N PRO A 240 -2.62 5.57 -11.72
CA PRO A 240 -2.89 5.79 -13.14
C PRO A 240 -2.49 4.59 -14.03
N LYS A 241 -3.44 4.06 -14.81
CA LYS A 241 -3.21 3.02 -15.82
C LYS A 241 -2.73 3.64 -17.13
N ILE A 242 -1.50 4.16 -17.15
CA ILE A 242 -0.91 4.88 -18.31
C ILE A 242 -0.80 4.06 -19.62
N HIS A 243 -1.00 2.74 -19.55
CA HIS A 243 -1.02 1.86 -20.71
C HIS A 243 -2.40 1.81 -21.39
N LYS A 244 -3.44 2.46 -20.83
CA LYS A 244 -4.78 2.54 -21.41
C LYS A 244 -5.03 3.96 -21.96
N PRO A 245 -5.78 4.12 -23.07
CA PRO A 245 -5.94 5.42 -23.76
C PRO A 245 -6.46 6.56 -22.88
N THR A 246 -7.44 6.30 -22.02
CA THR A 246 -8.05 7.32 -21.14
C THR A 246 -7.30 7.50 -19.81
N VAL A 247 -6.24 6.72 -19.57
CA VAL A 247 -5.51 6.66 -18.29
C VAL A 247 -6.46 6.62 -17.09
N PRO A 248 -7.32 5.58 -16.97
CA PRO A 248 -8.19 5.41 -15.82
C PRO A 248 -7.36 5.09 -14.58
N LEU A 249 -7.95 5.30 -13.40
CA LEU A 249 -7.29 4.95 -12.13
C LEU A 249 -7.58 3.47 -11.80
N ARG A 250 -6.56 2.72 -11.34
CA ARG A 250 -6.77 1.48 -10.59
C ARG A 250 -7.17 1.86 -9.16
N PRO A 251 -8.41 1.60 -8.73
CA PRO A 251 -8.82 1.89 -7.36
C PRO A 251 -8.09 0.99 -6.37
N VAL A 252 -7.69 1.55 -5.23
CA VAL A 252 -7.14 0.80 -4.10
C VAL A 252 -7.68 1.39 -2.81
N ILE A 253 -8.18 0.52 -1.93
CA ILE A 253 -8.62 0.92 -0.59
C ILE A 253 -7.54 0.50 0.42
N ASP A 254 -7.00 1.47 1.15
CA ASP A 254 -6.06 1.19 2.23
C ASP A 254 -6.80 0.67 3.46
N PHE A 255 -6.90 -0.66 3.56
CA PHE A 255 -7.51 -1.37 4.68
C PHE A 255 -6.68 -1.35 5.97
N THR A 256 -5.46 -0.81 5.93
CA THR A 256 -4.61 -0.74 7.12
C THR A 256 -5.31 0.04 8.23
N ASN A 257 -5.39 -0.55 9.42
CA ASN A 257 -6.07 -0.02 10.60
C ASN A 257 -7.61 0.12 10.47
N SER A 258 -8.24 -0.49 9.46
CA SER A 258 -9.70 -0.56 9.42
C SER A 258 -10.23 -1.38 10.63
N PRO A 259 -11.47 -1.14 11.07
CA PRO A 259 -12.08 -1.90 12.17
C PRO A 259 -12.16 -3.41 11.90
N THR A 260 -12.24 -3.82 10.65
CA THR A 260 -12.34 -5.24 10.28
C THR A 260 -10.98 -5.87 9.98
N TYR A 261 -9.90 -5.10 9.88
CA TYR A 261 -8.61 -5.58 9.39
C TYR A 261 -8.05 -6.80 10.12
N ASN A 262 -7.98 -6.76 11.46
CA ASN A 262 -7.46 -7.86 12.25
C ASN A 262 -8.39 -9.08 12.22
N LEU A 263 -9.71 -8.86 12.23
CA LEU A 263 -10.70 -9.92 12.10
C LEU A 263 -10.58 -10.59 10.72
N SER A 264 -10.46 -9.83 9.63
CA SER A 264 -10.26 -10.35 8.28
C SER A 264 -8.97 -11.17 8.15
N LYS A 265 -7.88 -10.78 8.83
CA LYS A 265 -6.65 -11.60 8.88
C LYS A 265 -6.84 -12.91 9.62
N TYR A 266 -7.57 -12.88 10.72
CA TYR A 266 -7.88 -14.09 11.47
C TYR A 266 -8.75 -15.04 10.65
N LEU A 267 -9.81 -14.53 10.02
CA LEU A 267 -10.65 -15.29 9.10
C LEU A 267 -9.85 -15.83 7.92
N LEU A 268 -8.93 -15.05 7.34
CA LEU A 268 -8.03 -15.56 6.29
C LEU A 268 -7.27 -16.82 6.75
N SER A 269 -6.69 -16.81 7.96
CA SER A 269 -5.99 -18.01 8.47
C SER A 269 -6.92 -19.21 8.67
N ILE A 270 -8.21 -18.97 8.85
CA ILE A 270 -9.24 -20.01 8.93
C ILE A 270 -9.67 -20.47 7.53
N LEU A 271 -9.74 -19.60 6.53
CA LEU A 271 -10.22 -19.99 5.21
C LEU A 271 -9.12 -20.56 4.32
N GLN A 272 -7.86 -20.25 4.60
CA GLN A 272 -6.71 -20.64 3.76
C GLN A 272 -6.61 -22.16 3.52
N PRO A 273 -6.83 -23.06 4.50
CA PRO A 273 -6.80 -24.51 4.25
C PRO A 273 -7.89 -25.01 3.29
N LEU A 274 -8.95 -24.23 3.03
CA LEU A 274 -10.01 -24.61 2.09
C LEU A 274 -9.58 -24.49 0.63
N GLN A 275 -8.52 -23.73 0.34
CA GLN A 275 -7.81 -23.79 -0.93
C GLN A 275 -7.02 -25.11 -1.00
N LYS A 276 -7.72 -26.23 -1.23
CA LYS A 276 -7.07 -27.49 -1.62
C LYS A 276 -6.32 -27.26 -2.94
N ASP A 277 -5.23 -27.99 -3.18
CA ASP A 277 -4.44 -27.88 -4.41
C ASP A 277 -5.31 -28.23 -5.63
N THR A 278 -5.92 -27.22 -6.23
CA THR A 278 -6.58 -27.32 -7.52
C THR A 278 -5.49 -27.28 -8.57
N GLN A 279 -5.38 -28.34 -9.37
CA GLN A 279 -4.41 -28.47 -10.48
C GLN A 279 -4.46 -27.31 -11.50
N ASN A 280 -5.52 -26.52 -11.45
CA ASN A 280 -5.82 -25.42 -12.37
C ASN A 280 -5.43 -24.03 -11.83
N ILE A 281 -4.91 -23.93 -10.60
CA ILE A 281 -4.43 -22.65 -10.03
C ILE A 281 -2.91 -22.56 -10.16
N VAL A 282 -2.47 -21.41 -10.66
CA VAL A 282 -1.06 -21.05 -10.76
C VAL A 282 -0.69 -20.17 -9.58
N LYS A 283 0.41 -20.51 -8.88
CA LYS A 283 0.91 -19.74 -7.72
C LYS A 283 1.83 -18.59 -8.12
N ASN A 284 2.59 -18.78 -9.20
CA ASN A 284 3.51 -17.81 -9.79
C ASN A 284 4.04 -18.37 -11.12
N SER A 285 4.89 -17.62 -11.79
CA SER A 285 5.41 -17.95 -13.13
C SER A 285 6.37 -19.14 -13.17
N TYR A 286 7.02 -19.47 -12.05
CA TYR A 286 7.84 -20.67 -11.95
C TYR A 286 6.95 -21.92 -11.94
N ASP A 287 5.89 -21.88 -11.12
CA ASP A 287 4.85 -22.91 -11.07
C ASP A 287 4.14 -23.04 -12.42
N PHE A 288 3.77 -21.93 -13.06
CA PHE A 288 3.23 -21.91 -14.42
C PHE A 288 4.13 -22.65 -15.41
N LYS A 289 5.42 -22.31 -15.46
CA LYS A 289 6.41 -22.98 -16.33
C LYS A 289 6.38 -24.48 -16.09
N SER A 290 6.51 -24.92 -14.84
CA SER A 290 6.54 -26.35 -14.49
C SER A 290 5.26 -27.08 -14.92
N GLN A 291 4.10 -26.42 -14.89
CA GLN A 291 2.83 -27.02 -15.31
C GLN A 291 2.67 -27.15 -16.83
N ILE A 292 3.33 -26.31 -17.63
CA ILE A 292 3.26 -26.34 -19.10
C ILE A 292 4.46 -27.02 -19.77
N GLU A 293 5.58 -27.19 -19.07
CA GLU A 293 6.87 -27.66 -19.63
C GLU A 293 6.78 -29.01 -20.35
N HIS A 294 5.94 -29.93 -19.86
CA HIS A 294 5.74 -31.26 -20.45
C HIS A 294 4.45 -31.40 -21.25
N ARG A 295 3.75 -30.30 -21.53
CA ARG A 295 2.53 -30.29 -22.32
C ARG A 295 2.86 -30.12 -23.80
N GLU A 296 2.03 -30.71 -24.66
CA GLU A 296 2.11 -30.62 -26.12
C GLU A 296 0.77 -30.14 -26.69
N ILE A 297 0.80 -29.30 -27.71
CA ILE A 297 -0.37 -28.71 -28.36
C ILE A 297 -0.40 -28.97 -29.87
N ASP A 298 -1.57 -29.34 -30.38
CA ASP A 298 -1.77 -29.76 -31.78
C ASP A 298 -1.86 -28.53 -32.67
N LYS A 299 -1.65 -28.63 -33.99
CA LYS A 299 -1.74 -27.47 -34.91
C LYS A 299 -3.10 -26.75 -34.87
N GLU A 300 -4.18 -27.51 -34.63
CA GLU A 300 -5.55 -26.98 -34.51
C GLU A 300 -5.85 -26.33 -33.15
N ASP A 301 -4.93 -26.44 -32.18
CA ASP A 301 -5.07 -25.79 -30.88
C ASP A 301 -4.62 -24.32 -30.96
N ILE A 302 -5.26 -23.46 -30.17
CA ILE A 302 -4.93 -22.05 -29.99
C ILE A 302 -4.63 -21.76 -28.52
N MET A 303 -3.59 -20.95 -28.23
CA MET A 303 -3.39 -20.37 -26.91
C MET A 303 -4.22 -19.10 -26.76
N VAL A 304 -4.95 -18.98 -25.65
CA VAL A 304 -5.78 -17.81 -25.35
C VAL A 304 -5.59 -17.41 -23.90
N SER A 305 -5.42 -16.11 -23.66
CA SER A 305 -5.48 -15.50 -22.34
C SER A 305 -6.87 -14.92 -22.13
N TYR A 306 -7.60 -15.41 -21.13
CA TYR A 306 -8.86 -14.81 -20.70
C TYR A 306 -8.66 -13.94 -19.47
N ASP A 307 -9.08 -12.67 -19.50
CA ASP A 307 -8.99 -11.71 -18.38
C ASP A 307 -10.39 -11.41 -17.85
N ILE A 308 -10.56 -11.52 -16.52
CA ILE A 308 -11.83 -11.24 -15.85
C ILE A 308 -11.99 -9.73 -15.61
N ASN A 309 -13.07 -9.17 -16.14
CA ASN A 309 -13.41 -7.78 -15.93
C ASN A 309 -13.73 -7.49 -14.46
N SER A 310 -12.82 -6.74 -13.81
CA SER A 310 -13.02 -6.20 -12.46
C SER A 310 -13.40 -7.25 -11.41
N LEU A 311 -12.74 -8.42 -11.45
CA LEU A 311 -13.01 -9.60 -10.61
C LEU A 311 -13.57 -9.27 -9.21
N TYR A 312 -12.81 -8.54 -8.38
CA TYR A 312 -13.18 -8.28 -6.99
C TYR A 312 -14.53 -7.55 -6.83
N THR A 313 -14.82 -6.54 -7.65
CA THR A 313 -16.09 -5.81 -7.57
C THR A 313 -17.28 -6.62 -8.11
N SER A 314 -17.00 -7.71 -8.83
CA SER A 314 -18.00 -8.56 -9.46
C SER A 314 -18.38 -9.80 -8.63
N ILE A 315 -17.55 -10.20 -7.65
CA ILE A 315 -17.80 -11.37 -6.79
C ILE A 315 -19.12 -11.20 -6.00
N PRO A 316 -20.11 -12.11 -6.16
CA PRO A 316 -21.34 -12.07 -5.37
C PRO A 316 -21.10 -12.54 -3.94
N ILE A 317 -21.34 -11.65 -2.96
CA ILE A 317 -21.08 -11.92 -1.54
C ILE A 317 -21.94 -13.09 -1.02
N THR A 318 -23.25 -13.10 -1.29
CA THR A 318 -24.17 -14.13 -0.76
C THR A 318 -23.79 -15.53 -1.23
N GLU A 319 -23.67 -15.73 -2.54
CA GLU A 319 -23.24 -17.01 -3.12
C GLU A 319 -21.87 -17.46 -2.58
N SER A 320 -20.94 -16.51 -2.40
CA SER A 320 -19.63 -16.83 -1.83
C SER A 320 -19.72 -17.31 -0.38
N LEU A 321 -20.60 -16.72 0.43
CA LEU A 321 -20.83 -17.16 1.80
C LEU A 321 -21.43 -18.57 1.85
N ASP A 322 -22.37 -18.87 0.95
CA ASP A 322 -22.98 -20.20 0.86
C ASP A 322 -21.95 -21.28 0.48
N ILE A 323 -21.13 -21.00 -0.55
CA ILE A 323 -20.02 -21.88 -0.97
C ILE A 323 -19.07 -22.13 0.21
N ILE A 324 -18.68 -21.08 0.92
CA ILE A 324 -17.74 -21.18 2.04
C ILE A 324 -18.38 -21.94 3.21
N SER A 325 -19.69 -21.77 3.46
CA SER A 325 -20.39 -22.53 4.51
C SER A 325 -20.32 -24.03 4.23
N SER A 326 -20.68 -24.45 3.01
CA SER A 326 -20.63 -25.87 2.62
C SER A 326 -19.20 -26.43 2.69
N LEU A 327 -18.20 -25.64 2.29
CA LEU A 327 -16.79 -26.07 2.40
C LEU A 327 -16.35 -26.25 3.86
N LEU A 328 -16.72 -25.32 4.75
CA LEU A 328 -16.42 -25.40 6.17
C LEU A 328 -17.12 -26.56 6.86
N GLU A 329 -18.38 -26.84 6.52
CA GLU A 329 -19.15 -27.99 7.01
C GLU A 329 -18.49 -29.33 6.60
N SER A 330 -17.88 -29.37 5.41
CA SER A 330 -17.14 -30.54 4.94
C SER A 330 -15.70 -30.67 5.47
N ASP A 331 -15.18 -29.64 6.16
CA ASP A 331 -13.81 -29.60 6.65
C ASP A 331 -13.68 -30.24 8.03
N THR A 332 -13.27 -31.51 8.05
CA THR A 332 -13.04 -32.28 9.29
C THR A 332 -11.92 -31.72 10.16
N THR A 333 -11.06 -30.84 9.64
CA THR A 333 -9.95 -30.24 10.38
C THR A 333 -10.32 -28.93 11.08
N LEU A 334 -11.51 -28.38 10.82
CA LEU A 334 -11.93 -27.04 11.30
C LEU A 334 -11.85 -26.88 12.81
N SER A 335 -12.28 -27.89 13.58
CA SER A 335 -12.28 -27.85 15.05
C SER A 335 -10.87 -27.81 15.65
N GLN A 336 -9.85 -28.31 14.94
CA GLN A 336 -8.46 -28.33 15.40
C GLN A 336 -7.78 -26.95 15.26
N ARG A 337 -8.32 -26.11 14.38
CA ARG A 337 -7.71 -24.85 13.93
C ARG A 337 -8.49 -23.61 14.35
N CYS A 338 -9.77 -23.77 14.72
CA CYS A 338 -10.63 -22.68 15.12
C CYS A 338 -11.65 -23.13 16.18
N PRO A 339 -11.80 -22.38 17.29
CA PRO A 339 -12.82 -22.68 18.31
C PRO A 339 -14.23 -22.22 17.93
N LEU A 340 -14.39 -21.52 16.79
CA LEU A 340 -15.67 -21.01 16.31
C LEU A 340 -16.35 -22.04 15.41
N ASP A 341 -17.68 -22.07 15.46
CA ASP A 341 -18.47 -22.89 14.54
C ASP A 341 -18.64 -22.21 13.17
N THR A 342 -19.12 -22.97 12.18
CA THR A 342 -19.32 -22.48 10.80
C THR A 342 -20.21 -21.24 10.78
N SER A 343 -21.30 -21.21 11.55
CA SER A 343 -22.25 -20.09 11.59
C SER A 343 -21.58 -18.80 12.09
N GLU A 344 -20.76 -18.88 13.13
CA GLU A 344 -20.00 -17.76 13.66
C GLU A 344 -18.94 -17.25 12.68
N ILE A 345 -18.27 -18.16 11.96
CA ILE A 345 -17.30 -17.82 10.92
C ILE A 345 -18.00 -17.09 9.76
N ILE A 346 -19.11 -17.62 9.27
CA ILE A 346 -19.89 -17.03 8.18
C ILE A 346 -20.47 -15.68 8.58
N LYS A 347 -21.02 -15.56 9.80
CA LYS A 347 -21.50 -14.28 10.35
C LYS A 347 -20.38 -13.24 10.42
N SER A 348 -19.19 -13.65 10.88
CA SER A 348 -18.02 -12.77 10.96
C SER A 348 -17.50 -12.37 9.58
N LEU A 349 -17.48 -13.31 8.63
CA LEU A 349 -17.08 -13.08 7.25
C LEU A 349 -18.02 -12.13 6.53
N LYS A 350 -19.34 -12.36 6.64
CA LYS A 350 -20.38 -11.46 6.13
C LYS A 350 -20.18 -10.04 6.65
N PHE A 351 -19.96 -9.89 7.96
CA PHE A 351 -19.69 -8.58 8.56
C PHE A 351 -18.44 -7.91 7.95
N CYS A 352 -17.34 -8.65 7.74
CA CYS A 352 -16.15 -8.14 7.08
C CYS A 352 -16.38 -7.74 5.62
N LEU A 353 -17.19 -8.49 4.87
CA LEU A 353 -17.46 -8.24 3.45
C LEU A 353 -18.48 -7.11 3.21
N GLU A 354 -19.38 -6.85 4.16
CA GLU A 354 -20.40 -5.78 4.03
C GLU A 354 -19.98 -4.46 4.67
N SER A 355 -19.02 -4.48 5.61
CA SER A 355 -18.58 -3.29 6.38
C SER A 355 -17.41 -2.54 5.71
N ASN A 356 -17.45 -2.41 4.38
CA ASN A 356 -16.39 -1.78 3.60
C ASN A 356 -16.61 -0.28 3.46
N TYR A 357 -16.24 0.47 4.50
CA TYR A 357 -16.29 1.92 4.54
C TYR A 357 -14.92 2.53 4.25
N PHE A 358 -14.89 3.55 3.38
CA PHE A 358 -13.68 4.29 3.09
C PHE A 358 -13.93 5.76 2.83
N THR A 359 -12.89 6.59 3.01
CA THR A 359 -12.94 8.01 2.68
C THR A 359 -12.17 8.35 1.41
N PHE A 360 -12.67 9.36 0.71
CA PHE A 360 -11.95 10.07 -0.33
C PHE A 360 -12.31 11.56 -0.23
N LYS A 361 -11.30 12.43 -0.13
CA LYS A 361 -11.49 13.90 -0.04
C LYS A 361 -12.44 14.31 1.10
N GLY A 362 -12.41 13.56 2.20
CA GLY A 362 -13.27 13.79 3.36
C GLY A 362 -14.70 13.23 3.22
N SER A 363 -15.14 12.85 2.03
CA SER A 363 -16.41 12.16 1.80
C SER A 363 -16.33 10.69 2.20
N LEU A 364 -17.41 10.14 2.74
CA LEU A 364 -17.50 8.75 3.19
C LEU A 364 -18.26 7.93 2.14
N TYR A 365 -17.70 6.80 1.75
CA TYR A 365 -18.30 5.87 0.82
C TYR A 365 -18.41 4.49 1.47
N ARG A 366 -19.41 3.72 1.03
CA ARG A 366 -19.57 2.30 1.35
C ARG A 366 -19.62 1.49 0.07
N GLN A 367 -18.80 0.46 -0.05
CA GLN A 367 -18.93 -0.50 -1.15
C GLN A 367 -20.17 -1.38 -0.92
N THR A 368 -21.04 -1.47 -1.93
CA THR A 368 -22.34 -2.16 -1.84
C THR A 368 -22.35 -3.54 -2.46
N ASN A 369 -21.43 -3.81 -3.40
CA ASN A 369 -21.32 -5.09 -4.06
C ASN A 369 -19.84 -5.44 -4.33
N GLY A 370 -19.56 -6.73 -4.49
CA GLY A 370 -18.21 -7.23 -4.62
C GLY A 370 -17.44 -7.26 -3.31
N VAL A 371 -16.29 -7.90 -3.35
CA VAL A 371 -15.32 -7.89 -2.25
C VAL A 371 -14.35 -6.72 -2.43
N ALA A 372 -13.88 -6.15 -1.33
CA ALA A 372 -13.10 -4.92 -1.38
C ALA A 372 -11.62 -5.14 -1.72
N MET A 373 -11.12 -4.39 -2.72
CA MET A 373 -9.71 -4.41 -3.10
C MET A 373 -8.84 -3.86 -1.96
N GLY A 374 -8.07 -4.73 -1.32
CA GLY A 374 -7.17 -4.42 -0.21
C GLY A 374 -7.57 -5.06 1.12
N SER A 375 -8.79 -5.62 1.24
CA SER A 375 -9.17 -6.38 2.42
C SER A 375 -8.39 -7.70 2.47
N PRO A 376 -7.84 -8.12 3.63
CA PRO A 376 -7.07 -9.35 3.75
C PRO A 376 -7.82 -10.62 3.32
N VAL A 377 -9.15 -10.65 3.49
CA VAL A 377 -9.98 -11.84 3.22
C VAL A 377 -10.54 -11.87 1.79
N SER A 378 -10.45 -10.77 1.05
CA SER A 378 -11.03 -10.70 -0.30
C SER A 378 -10.37 -11.64 -1.33
N PRO A 379 -9.03 -11.84 -1.35
CA PRO A 379 -8.41 -12.78 -2.27
C PRO A 379 -8.92 -14.23 -2.09
N ILE A 380 -8.92 -14.74 -0.86
CA ILE A 380 -9.38 -16.10 -0.56
C ILE A 380 -10.87 -16.30 -0.92
N VAL A 381 -11.72 -15.30 -0.65
CA VAL A 381 -13.15 -15.38 -1.02
C VAL A 381 -13.33 -15.40 -2.53
N ALA A 382 -12.61 -14.55 -3.26
CA ALA A 382 -12.67 -14.52 -4.72
C ALA A 382 -12.19 -15.86 -5.32
N ASP A 383 -11.08 -16.41 -4.82
CA ASP A 383 -10.56 -17.69 -5.31
C ASP A 383 -11.53 -18.85 -5.05
N LEU A 384 -12.12 -18.95 -3.85
CA LEU A 384 -13.08 -20.02 -3.54
C LEU A 384 -14.35 -19.92 -4.40
N TYR A 385 -14.83 -18.69 -4.65
CA TYR A 385 -15.93 -18.47 -5.59
C TYR A 385 -15.54 -18.91 -7.01
N MET A 386 -14.37 -18.48 -7.49
CA MET A 386 -13.88 -18.82 -8.83
C MET A 386 -13.69 -20.32 -9.01
N ASN A 387 -13.24 -21.05 -7.97
CA ASN A 387 -13.14 -22.51 -8.04
C ASN A 387 -14.50 -23.18 -8.29
N LYS A 388 -15.57 -22.69 -7.62
CA LYS A 388 -16.92 -23.21 -7.86
C LYS A 388 -17.42 -22.84 -9.26
N PHE A 389 -17.15 -21.61 -9.70
CA PHE A 389 -17.49 -21.13 -11.04
C PHE A 389 -16.81 -21.97 -12.14
N GLU A 390 -15.52 -22.28 -11.98
CA GLU A 390 -14.74 -23.12 -12.89
C GLU A 390 -15.26 -24.56 -12.95
N ASN A 391 -15.59 -25.16 -11.80
CA ASN A 391 -16.21 -26.49 -11.78
C ASN A 391 -17.52 -26.54 -12.58
N ASN A 392 -18.32 -25.46 -12.54
CA ASN A 392 -19.53 -25.38 -13.34
C ASN A 392 -19.19 -25.35 -14.85
N ILE A 393 -18.16 -24.61 -15.27
CA ILE A 393 -17.69 -24.59 -16.67
C ILE A 393 -17.30 -25.99 -17.14
N PHE A 394 -16.45 -26.67 -16.37
CA PHE A 394 -15.94 -28.00 -16.74
C PHE A 394 -17.05 -29.06 -16.79
N SER A 395 -18.12 -28.88 -16.00
CA SER A 395 -19.28 -29.78 -16.02
C SER A 395 -20.29 -29.53 -17.15
N SER A 396 -20.32 -28.32 -17.73
CA SER A 396 -21.46 -27.87 -18.56
C SER A 396 -21.11 -27.41 -19.98
N ILE A 397 -19.87 -26.99 -20.24
CA ILE A 397 -19.51 -26.36 -21.52
C ILE A 397 -18.61 -27.29 -22.35
N LEU A 398 -17.35 -27.39 -21.94
CA LEU A 398 -16.28 -28.14 -22.58
C LEU A 398 -15.05 -28.00 -21.69
N THR A 399 -14.33 -29.09 -21.48
CA THR A 399 -13.05 -29.04 -20.78
C THR A 399 -11.95 -28.68 -21.78
N PRO A 400 -11.30 -27.52 -21.66
CA PRO A 400 -10.16 -27.17 -22.51
C PRO A 400 -8.98 -28.10 -22.23
N LYS A 401 -8.05 -28.21 -23.19
CA LYS A 401 -6.85 -29.04 -23.07
C LYS A 401 -5.95 -28.57 -21.92
N ILE A 402 -5.86 -27.26 -21.73
CA ILE A 402 -5.16 -26.62 -20.61
C ILE A 402 -6.06 -25.50 -20.06
N TRP A 403 -6.21 -25.42 -18.74
CA TRP A 403 -6.82 -24.29 -18.04
C TRP A 403 -6.00 -23.98 -16.79
N LEU A 404 -5.36 -22.82 -16.78
CA LEU A 404 -4.47 -22.38 -15.71
C LEU A 404 -4.80 -20.95 -15.32
N ARG A 405 -5.37 -20.74 -14.12
CA ARG A 405 -5.76 -19.43 -13.63
C ARG A 405 -4.78 -18.87 -12.61
N TYR A 406 -4.41 -17.60 -12.78
CA TYR A 406 -3.74 -16.77 -11.80
C TYR A 406 -4.63 -15.58 -11.45
N VAL A 407 -5.35 -15.66 -10.34
CA VAL A 407 -6.28 -14.61 -9.89
C VAL A 407 -7.32 -14.27 -10.97
N ASP A 408 -7.16 -13.16 -11.70
CA ASP A 408 -8.03 -12.64 -12.75
C ASP A 408 -7.61 -13.04 -14.17
N ASP A 409 -6.36 -13.46 -14.37
CA ASP A 409 -5.80 -13.89 -15.66
C ASP A 409 -5.86 -15.43 -15.80
N THR A 410 -6.33 -15.96 -16.93
CA THR A 410 -6.36 -17.40 -17.22
C THR A 410 -5.64 -17.72 -18.53
N PHE A 411 -4.69 -18.65 -18.50
CA PHE A 411 -4.07 -19.24 -19.67
C PHE A 411 -4.83 -20.51 -20.08
N VAL A 412 -5.31 -20.54 -21.33
CA VAL A 412 -6.14 -21.63 -21.84
C VAL A 412 -5.62 -22.11 -23.19
N VAL A 413 -5.67 -23.43 -23.39
CA VAL A 413 -5.48 -24.05 -24.70
C VAL A 413 -6.73 -24.83 -25.06
N LEU A 414 -7.30 -24.53 -26.21
CA LEU A 414 -8.46 -25.23 -26.78
C LEU A 414 -8.38 -25.24 -28.31
N LYS A 415 -9.32 -25.92 -28.98
CA LYS A 415 -9.40 -25.90 -30.45
C LYS A 415 -9.76 -24.52 -30.98
N ARG A 416 -9.13 -24.12 -32.09
CA ARG A 416 -9.21 -22.77 -32.68
C ARG A 416 -10.63 -22.36 -33.06
N ASP A 417 -11.39 -23.28 -33.64
CA ASP A 417 -12.79 -23.12 -34.02
C ASP A 417 -13.72 -22.90 -32.82
N LEU A 418 -13.35 -23.43 -31.64
CA LEU A 418 -14.17 -23.35 -30.44
C LEU A 418 -13.98 -22.06 -29.65
N HIS A 419 -12.93 -21.26 -29.89
CA HIS A 419 -12.59 -20.05 -29.12
C HIS A 419 -13.78 -19.10 -28.92
N ASN A 420 -14.39 -18.61 -30.00
CA ASN A 420 -15.49 -17.64 -29.89
C ASN A 420 -16.70 -18.24 -29.16
N SER A 421 -17.08 -19.46 -29.51
CA SER A 421 -18.21 -20.15 -28.87
C SER A 421 -17.97 -20.42 -27.39
N PHE A 422 -16.71 -20.68 -27.00
CA PHE A 422 -16.33 -20.91 -25.61
C PHE A 422 -16.41 -19.61 -24.80
N LEU A 423 -15.93 -18.49 -25.36
CA LEU A 423 -16.04 -17.17 -24.73
C LEU A 423 -17.49 -16.74 -24.51
N GLU A 424 -18.37 -17.00 -25.49
CA GLU A 424 -19.79 -16.72 -25.34
C GLU A 424 -20.41 -17.57 -24.22
N LYS A 425 -20.16 -18.89 -24.23
CA LYS A 425 -20.70 -19.81 -23.23
C LYS A 425 -20.21 -19.51 -21.81
N ILE A 426 -18.92 -19.19 -21.62
CA ILE A 426 -18.39 -18.88 -20.28
C ILE A 426 -19.00 -17.59 -19.72
N ASN A 427 -19.24 -16.58 -20.58
CA ASN A 427 -19.89 -15.33 -20.19
C ASN A 427 -21.39 -15.49 -19.87
N CYS A 428 -22.01 -16.60 -20.31
CA CYS A 428 -23.38 -16.96 -19.93
C CYS A 428 -23.49 -17.65 -18.56
N VAL A 429 -22.38 -18.15 -17.98
CA VAL A 429 -22.41 -18.86 -16.68
C VAL A 429 -22.82 -17.95 -15.53
N SER A 430 -22.40 -16.68 -15.57
CA SER A 430 -22.79 -15.69 -14.56
C SER A 430 -22.94 -14.30 -15.19
N PRO A 431 -24.02 -13.57 -14.91
CA PRO A 431 -24.19 -12.20 -15.40
C PRO A 431 -23.18 -11.21 -14.78
N LYS A 432 -22.53 -11.58 -13.67
CA LYS A 432 -21.57 -10.71 -12.97
C LYS A 432 -20.12 -10.94 -13.38
N ILE A 433 -19.74 -12.18 -13.69
CA ILE A 433 -18.38 -12.52 -14.11
C ILE A 433 -18.33 -12.49 -15.63
N GLN A 434 -17.53 -11.59 -16.17
CA GLN A 434 -17.39 -11.40 -17.61
C GLN A 434 -15.92 -11.43 -17.99
N PHE A 435 -15.59 -12.23 -19.00
CA PHE A 435 -14.26 -12.42 -19.54
C PHE A 435 -14.08 -11.61 -20.82
N THR A 436 -12.85 -11.14 -21.00
CA THR A 436 -12.31 -10.72 -22.30
C THR A 436 -11.25 -11.71 -22.72
N SER A 437 -10.92 -11.79 -24.01
CA SER A 437 -9.90 -12.73 -24.51
C SER A 437 -8.85 -12.04 -25.36
N GLU A 438 -7.59 -12.42 -25.17
CA GLU A 438 -6.46 -12.12 -26.05
C GLU A 438 -5.90 -13.46 -26.56
N ALA A 439 -5.98 -13.69 -27.88
CA ALA A 439 -5.43 -14.90 -28.50
C ALA A 439 -3.93 -14.74 -28.80
N GLU A 440 -3.24 -15.86 -29.03
CA GLU A 440 -1.87 -15.86 -29.54
C GLU A 440 -1.72 -15.03 -30.82
N SER A 441 -0.56 -14.39 -30.99
CA SER A 441 -0.22 -13.69 -32.23
C SER A 441 -0.11 -14.65 -33.42
N ASP A 442 -0.08 -14.13 -34.64
CA ASP A 442 0.12 -14.91 -35.87
C ASP A 442 1.38 -15.80 -35.86
N ILE A 443 2.42 -15.40 -35.10
CA ILE A 443 3.66 -16.17 -34.91
C ILE A 443 3.63 -17.13 -33.71
N GLY A 444 2.46 -17.37 -33.11
CA GLY A 444 2.28 -18.34 -32.02
C GLY A 444 2.86 -17.90 -30.67
N GLU A 445 2.83 -16.59 -30.37
CA GLU A 445 3.27 -16.03 -29.09
C GLU A 445 2.10 -15.48 -28.26
N LEU A 446 2.10 -15.75 -26.96
CA LEU A 446 1.11 -15.22 -26.01
C LEU A 446 1.78 -14.78 -24.70
N PRO A 447 1.61 -13.52 -24.27
CA PRO A 447 2.02 -13.08 -22.94
C PRO A 447 1.14 -13.68 -21.85
N PHE A 448 1.74 -14.25 -20.80
CA PHE A 448 1.06 -14.67 -19.58
C PHE A 448 1.96 -14.45 -18.37
N LEU A 449 1.45 -13.78 -17.32
CA LEU A 449 2.26 -13.31 -16.18
C LEU A 449 3.46 -12.45 -16.64
N ASP A 450 4.69 -12.84 -16.30
CA ASP A 450 5.94 -12.25 -16.78
C ASP A 450 6.66 -13.14 -17.82
N CYS A 451 5.94 -14.11 -18.39
CA CYS A 451 6.39 -14.99 -19.46
C CYS A 451 5.81 -14.54 -20.81
N LEU A 452 6.60 -14.68 -21.87
CA LEU A 452 6.13 -14.73 -23.24
C LEU A 452 6.24 -16.18 -23.69
N VAL A 453 5.08 -16.84 -23.78
CA VAL A 453 4.96 -18.24 -24.17
C VAL A 453 4.97 -18.30 -25.69
N LYS A 454 5.83 -19.13 -26.27
CA LYS A 454 5.92 -19.32 -27.72
C LYS A 454 5.67 -20.78 -28.06
N ARG A 455 4.91 -21.03 -29.10
CA ARG A 455 4.72 -22.37 -29.67
C ARG A 455 5.95 -22.76 -30.48
N LYS A 456 6.50 -23.95 -30.22
CA LYS A 456 7.54 -24.58 -31.05
C LYS A 456 6.89 -25.42 -32.15
N GLU A 457 7.67 -25.68 -33.22
CA GLU A 457 7.22 -26.51 -34.35
C GLU A 457 6.84 -27.94 -33.94
N ASN A 458 7.50 -28.46 -32.90
CA ASN A 458 7.23 -29.79 -32.33
C ASN A 458 6.05 -29.82 -31.34
N GLY A 459 5.21 -28.77 -31.30
CA GLY A 459 4.03 -28.71 -30.42
C GLY A 459 4.33 -28.38 -28.96
N HIS A 460 5.59 -28.28 -28.53
CA HIS A 460 5.96 -27.86 -27.18
C HIS A 460 6.02 -26.34 -27.02
N PHE A 461 6.20 -25.88 -25.78
CA PHE A 461 6.35 -24.46 -25.46
C PHE A 461 7.83 -24.07 -25.30
N SER A 462 8.19 -22.85 -25.73
CA SER A 462 9.32 -22.11 -25.18
C SER A 462 8.81 -20.93 -24.37
N ILE A 463 9.61 -20.53 -23.38
CA ILE A 463 9.31 -19.39 -22.52
C ILE A 463 10.46 -18.41 -22.60
N SER A 464 10.11 -17.14 -22.79
CA SER A 464 11.00 -15.99 -22.69
C SER A 464 10.42 -14.95 -21.72
N ILE A 465 11.13 -13.87 -21.43
CA ILE A 465 10.66 -12.85 -20.48
C ILE A 465 9.83 -11.78 -21.20
N PHE A 466 8.56 -11.65 -20.80
CA PHE A 466 7.69 -10.61 -21.32
C PHE A 466 7.91 -9.27 -20.59
N ARG A 467 8.05 -8.18 -21.36
CA ARG A 467 8.06 -6.80 -20.85
C ARG A 467 7.02 -5.97 -21.57
N LYS A 468 6.07 -5.40 -20.82
CA LYS A 468 5.09 -4.47 -21.39
C LYS A 468 5.79 -3.26 -22.01
N LYS A 469 5.18 -2.67 -23.04
CA LYS A 469 5.69 -1.45 -23.72
C LYS A 469 5.97 -0.30 -22.75
N THR A 470 5.23 -0.22 -21.64
CA THR A 470 5.40 0.80 -20.60
C THR A 470 6.48 0.47 -19.56
N HIS A 471 7.27 -0.60 -19.73
CA HIS A 471 8.32 -0.95 -18.79
C HIS A 471 9.44 0.10 -18.82
N SER A 472 9.67 0.77 -17.69
CA SER A 472 10.60 1.90 -17.62
C SER A 472 12.08 1.50 -17.64
N ASN A 473 12.39 0.23 -17.40
CA ASN A 473 13.74 -0.25 -17.06
C ASN A 473 14.34 0.42 -15.81
N LYS A 474 13.53 1.12 -15.00
CA LYS A 474 13.97 1.71 -13.74
C LYS A 474 13.86 0.68 -12.61
N TYR A 475 14.99 0.39 -11.99
CA TYR A 475 15.10 -0.38 -10.76
C TYR A 475 15.56 0.52 -9.62
N LEU A 476 15.77 -0.05 -8.43
CA LEU A 476 16.36 0.70 -7.33
C LEU A 476 17.73 1.24 -7.75
N ASP A 477 17.91 2.55 -7.68
CA ASP A 477 19.18 3.17 -8.04
C ASP A 477 20.30 2.73 -7.09
N PHE A 478 21.47 2.38 -7.61
CA PHE A 478 22.60 1.95 -6.79
C PHE A 478 23.11 3.04 -5.84
N LYS A 479 22.91 4.32 -6.17
CA LYS A 479 23.26 5.47 -5.28
C LYS A 479 22.23 5.70 -4.17
N SER A 480 21.14 4.93 -4.15
CA SER A 480 20.15 5.02 -3.09
C SER A 480 20.70 4.56 -1.75
N SER A 481 20.29 5.22 -0.67
CA SER A 481 20.66 4.91 0.71
C SER A 481 19.89 3.68 1.23
N HIS A 482 20.06 2.55 0.55
CA HIS A 482 19.51 1.25 0.91
C HIS A 482 20.62 0.29 1.33
N PRO A 483 20.31 -0.71 2.19
CA PRO A 483 21.25 -1.77 2.51
C PRO A 483 21.76 -2.46 1.26
N ILE A 484 23.02 -2.90 1.28
CA ILE A 484 23.63 -3.62 0.15
C ILE A 484 22.83 -4.88 -0.20
N SER A 485 22.20 -5.54 0.78
CA SER A 485 21.35 -6.71 0.57
C SER A 485 20.15 -6.41 -0.33
N ALA A 486 19.54 -5.22 -0.24
CA ALA A 486 18.47 -4.80 -1.13
C ALA A 486 18.98 -4.62 -2.57
N LYS A 487 20.19 -4.04 -2.72
CA LYS A 487 20.84 -3.89 -4.03
C LYS A 487 21.20 -5.25 -4.63
N ILE A 488 21.71 -6.18 -3.83
CA ILE A 488 21.97 -7.58 -4.23
C ILE A 488 20.67 -8.24 -4.68
N SER A 489 19.57 -8.07 -3.92
CA SER A 489 18.28 -8.68 -4.23
C SER A 489 17.73 -8.26 -5.59
N VAL A 490 17.90 -7.00 -5.99
CA VAL A 490 17.47 -6.53 -7.32
C VAL A 490 18.19 -7.29 -8.42
N VAL A 491 19.51 -7.40 -8.33
CA VAL A 491 20.32 -8.11 -9.32
C VAL A 491 19.99 -9.61 -9.30
N SER A 492 19.92 -10.21 -8.11
CA SER A 492 19.74 -11.64 -7.99
C SER A 492 18.36 -12.11 -8.42
N SER A 493 17.30 -11.35 -8.13
CA SER A 493 15.94 -11.66 -8.61
C SER A 493 15.85 -11.64 -10.13
N LEU A 494 16.45 -10.64 -10.80
CA LEU A 494 16.42 -10.56 -12.27
C LEU A 494 17.20 -11.70 -12.92
N LEU A 495 18.41 -11.99 -12.44
CA LEU A 495 19.25 -13.06 -12.98
C LEU A 495 18.66 -14.44 -12.69
N ARG A 496 18.15 -14.69 -11.47
CA ARG A 496 17.46 -15.96 -11.17
C ARG A 496 16.25 -16.16 -12.06
N ARG A 497 15.47 -15.11 -12.29
CA ARG A 497 14.32 -15.19 -13.21
C ARG A 497 14.75 -15.58 -14.62
N ALA A 498 15.79 -14.96 -15.16
CA ALA A 498 16.32 -15.31 -16.48
C ALA A 498 16.78 -16.78 -16.54
N HIS A 499 17.58 -17.22 -15.56
CA HIS A 499 18.09 -18.59 -15.50
C HIS A 499 16.99 -19.65 -15.35
N SER A 500 15.93 -19.35 -14.59
CA SER A 500 14.90 -20.32 -14.25
C SER A 500 13.74 -20.37 -15.24
N LEU A 501 13.29 -19.22 -15.78
CA LEU A 501 12.11 -19.19 -16.66
C LEU A 501 12.48 -19.46 -18.11
N ILE A 502 13.56 -18.83 -18.62
CA ILE A 502 13.89 -18.92 -20.04
C ILE A 502 14.29 -20.34 -20.40
N THR A 503 13.66 -20.89 -21.45
CA THR A 503 13.91 -22.26 -21.91
C THR A 503 15.02 -22.34 -22.95
N ASP A 504 15.17 -21.31 -23.80
CA ASP A 504 16.19 -21.26 -24.84
C ASP A 504 17.51 -20.65 -24.29
N GLU A 505 18.65 -21.27 -24.60
CA GLU A 505 19.93 -20.83 -24.04
C GLU A 505 20.42 -19.52 -24.68
N GLN A 506 20.19 -19.32 -25.97
CA GLN A 506 20.57 -18.08 -26.67
C GLN A 506 19.75 -16.90 -26.15
N GLU A 507 18.43 -17.04 -26.05
CA GLU A 507 17.55 -16.00 -25.49
C GLU A 507 17.90 -15.69 -24.02
N LYS A 508 18.39 -16.68 -23.27
CA LYS A 508 18.83 -16.51 -21.88
C LYS A 508 20.09 -15.65 -21.81
N GLU A 509 21.07 -15.89 -22.68
CA GLU A 509 22.27 -15.06 -22.76
C GLU A 509 21.94 -13.61 -23.17
N GLU A 510 21.05 -13.44 -24.15
CA GLU A 510 20.54 -12.13 -24.57
C GLU A 510 19.83 -11.41 -23.42
N GLU A 511 18.99 -12.11 -22.65
CA GLU A 511 18.32 -11.56 -21.48
C GLU A 511 19.32 -11.14 -20.39
N ILE A 512 20.33 -11.95 -20.10
CA ILE A 512 21.37 -11.61 -19.11
C ILE A 512 22.16 -10.37 -19.56
N SER A 513 22.46 -10.26 -20.85
CA SER A 513 23.07 -9.05 -21.44
C SER A 513 22.16 -7.82 -21.27
N ASN A 514 20.88 -7.98 -21.56
CA ASN A 514 19.87 -6.93 -21.39
C ASN A 514 19.70 -6.49 -19.92
N ILE A 515 19.68 -7.43 -18.98
CA ILE A 515 19.67 -7.17 -17.53
C ILE A 515 20.92 -6.38 -17.15
N THR A 516 22.10 -6.81 -17.60
CA THR A 516 23.38 -6.15 -17.29
C THR A 516 23.40 -4.71 -17.80
N LYS A 517 22.99 -4.48 -19.05
CA LYS A 517 22.86 -3.15 -19.65
C LYS A 517 21.89 -2.28 -18.84
N THR A 518 20.74 -2.83 -18.46
CA THR A 518 19.72 -2.12 -17.69
C THR A 518 20.20 -1.75 -16.28
N LEU A 519 20.89 -2.66 -15.60
CA LEU A 519 21.42 -2.39 -14.26
C LEU A 519 22.53 -1.33 -14.29
N LYS A 520 23.38 -1.32 -15.32
CA LYS A 520 24.36 -0.24 -15.54
C LYS A 520 23.68 1.14 -15.67
N GLN A 521 22.55 1.21 -16.39
CA GLN A 521 21.73 2.43 -16.48
C GLN A 521 21.11 2.85 -15.13
N ASN A 522 21.02 1.92 -14.17
CA ASN A 522 20.59 2.18 -12.79
C ASN A 522 21.79 2.35 -11.82
N ASN A 523 22.97 2.70 -12.35
CA ASN A 523 24.22 2.96 -11.63
C ASN A 523 24.87 1.74 -10.95
N TYR A 524 24.48 0.51 -11.30
CA TYR A 524 25.12 -0.68 -10.73
C TYR A 524 26.53 -0.90 -11.32
N PRO A 525 27.56 -1.11 -10.48
CA PRO A 525 28.90 -1.47 -10.97
C PRO A 525 28.92 -2.83 -11.67
N THR A 526 29.64 -2.94 -12.80
CA THR A 526 29.75 -4.20 -13.56
C THR A 526 30.29 -5.34 -12.69
N ASN A 527 31.33 -5.10 -11.91
CA ASN A 527 31.95 -6.12 -11.04
C ASN A 527 30.96 -6.63 -9.98
N PHE A 528 30.06 -5.76 -9.51
CA PHE A 528 29.02 -6.14 -8.56
C PHE A 528 27.99 -7.09 -9.20
N ILE A 529 27.56 -6.80 -10.44
CA ILE A 529 26.64 -7.65 -11.20
C ILE A 529 27.28 -9.02 -11.47
N ASN A 530 28.51 -9.03 -12.00
CA ASN A 530 29.23 -10.25 -12.34
C ASN A 530 29.43 -11.15 -11.12
N LYS A 531 29.86 -10.58 -9.98
CA LYS A 531 30.01 -11.32 -8.72
C LYS A 531 28.72 -12.01 -8.29
N ILE A 532 27.58 -11.33 -8.41
CA ILE A 532 26.27 -11.91 -8.05
C ILE A 532 25.88 -13.02 -9.04
N ASN A 533 26.11 -12.84 -10.34
CA ASN A 533 25.85 -13.86 -11.34
C ASN A 533 26.67 -15.14 -11.08
N THR A 534 27.96 -14.99 -10.78
CA THR A 534 28.84 -16.11 -10.41
C THR A 534 28.32 -16.81 -9.14
N ASN A 535 27.91 -16.05 -8.12
CA ASN A 535 27.33 -16.62 -6.91
C ASN A 535 25.99 -17.34 -7.13
N ILE A 536 25.20 -16.96 -8.14
CA ILE A 536 23.96 -17.68 -8.47
C ILE A 536 24.28 -19.02 -9.12
N LYS A 537 25.31 -19.06 -9.98
CA LYS A 537 25.73 -20.28 -10.69
C LYS A 537 26.46 -21.27 -9.78
N TYR A 538 27.36 -20.77 -8.93
CA TYR A 538 28.32 -21.62 -8.18
C TYR A 538 28.31 -21.39 -6.67
N GLY A 539 27.47 -20.49 -6.15
CA GLY A 539 27.47 -20.15 -4.74
C GLY A 539 27.04 -21.31 -3.86
N ARG A 540 27.79 -21.55 -2.78
CA ARG A 540 27.42 -22.54 -1.76
C ARG A 540 26.14 -22.09 -1.05
N LYS A 541 25.27 -23.05 -0.74
CA LYS A 541 24.10 -22.82 0.13
C LYS A 541 24.59 -22.32 1.50
N CYS A 542 24.07 -21.18 1.96
CA CYS A 542 24.33 -20.73 3.33
C CYS A 542 23.63 -21.67 4.32
N ILE A 543 24.36 -22.11 5.35
CA ILE A 543 23.78 -22.83 6.48
C ILE A 543 22.89 -21.85 7.25
N PRO A 544 21.64 -22.19 7.57
CA PRO A 544 20.77 -21.32 8.35
C PRO A 544 21.35 -21.15 9.76
N LYS A 545 21.67 -19.91 10.14
CA LYS A 545 21.95 -19.56 11.53
C LYS A 545 20.63 -19.48 12.30
N THR A 546 20.58 -20.08 13.49
CA THR A 546 19.49 -19.91 14.46
C THR A 546 19.62 -18.55 15.16
N TRP A 547 18.50 -17.87 15.39
CA TRP A 547 18.48 -16.54 16.00
C TRP A 547 17.58 -16.57 17.24
N THR A 548 18.01 -15.93 18.32
CA THR A 548 17.27 -15.86 19.59
C THR A 548 16.12 -14.86 19.52
N SER A 549 16.34 -13.74 18.83
CA SER A 549 15.33 -12.69 18.66
C SER A 549 15.52 -11.93 17.35
N THR A 550 14.58 -11.04 17.03
CA THR A 550 14.64 -10.22 15.81
C THR A 550 14.28 -8.77 16.13
N VAL A 551 15.11 -7.85 15.65
CA VAL A 551 14.87 -6.40 15.74
C VAL A 551 14.87 -5.78 14.36
N VAL A 552 14.19 -4.64 14.22
CA VAL A 552 14.19 -3.88 12.97
C VAL A 552 14.48 -2.42 13.24
N ILE A 553 15.59 -1.95 12.69
CA ILE A 553 16.10 -0.60 12.88
C ILE A 553 16.07 0.20 11.57
N PRO A 554 15.95 1.54 11.63
CA PRO A 554 16.15 2.38 10.46
C PRO A 554 17.54 2.16 9.86
N TYR A 555 17.64 2.15 8.53
CA TYR A 555 18.94 2.03 7.84
C TYR A 555 19.64 3.37 7.72
N ARG A 556 20.89 3.41 8.18
CA ARG A 556 21.95 4.35 7.80
C ARG A 556 23.18 3.53 7.44
N ALA A 557 23.80 3.84 6.31
CA ALA A 557 25.02 3.17 5.90
C ALA A 557 26.09 3.32 7.00
N GLU A 558 26.93 2.29 7.16
CA GLU A 558 27.94 2.20 8.22
C GLU A 558 27.30 2.03 9.62
N THR A 559 26.65 3.04 10.18
CA THR A 559 26.12 3.01 11.56
C THR A 559 25.17 1.84 11.81
N SER A 560 24.19 1.61 10.95
CA SER A 560 23.26 0.47 11.13
C SER A 560 23.92 -0.88 10.86
N ASP A 561 24.92 -0.90 9.97
CA ASP A 561 25.69 -2.11 9.68
C ASP A 561 26.56 -2.50 10.89
N ASP A 562 27.12 -1.51 11.59
CA ASP A 562 27.91 -1.67 12.82
C ASP A 562 27.04 -2.14 13.99
N ILE A 563 25.86 -1.53 14.18
CA ILE A 563 24.86 -1.98 15.17
C ILE A 563 24.47 -3.44 14.89
N ARG A 564 24.24 -3.79 13.61
CA ARG A 564 23.97 -5.18 13.23
C ARG A 564 25.12 -6.12 13.58
N ARG A 565 26.38 -5.71 13.43
CA ARG A 565 27.53 -6.56 13.83
C ARG A 565 27.49 -6.87 15.32
N VAL A 566 27.24 -5.86 16.17
CA VAL A 566 27.11 -6.04 17.63
C VAL A 566 25.96 -6.98 17.97
N LEU A 567 24.78 -6.75 17.41
CA LEU A 567 23.59 -7.55 17.73
C LEU A 567 23.67 -8.99 17.19
N ASN A 568 24.26 -9.19 16.01
CA ASN A 568 24.41 -10.52 15.43
C ASN A 568 25.38 -11.43 16.21
N GLN A 569 26.33 -10.85 16.96
CA GLN A 569 27.21 -11.58 17.88
C GLN A 569 26.44 -12.14 19.08
N LEU A 570 25.30 -11.52 19.42
CA LEU A 570 24.40 -11.93 20.50
C LEU A 570 23.20 -12.74 19.97
N ASP A 571 23.32 -13.29 18.77
CA ASP A 571 22.27 -14.05 18.07
C ASP A 571 20.95 -13.30 17.86
N ILE A 572 21.00 -11.96 17.87
CA ILE A 572 19.86 -11.10 17.56
C ILE A 572 19.87 -10.76 16.08
N ARG A 573 18.83 -11.18 15.35
CA ARG A 573 18.69 -10.91 13.92
C ARG A 573 18.27 -9.46 13.69
N VAL A 574 19.02 -8.74 12.86
CA VAL A 574 18.66 -7.36 12.48
C VAL A 574 18.12 -7.29 11.06
N PHE A 575 16.93 -6.73 10.90
CA PHE A 575 16.45 -6.22 9.61
C PHE A 575 16.47 -4.69 9.59
N PHE A 576 16.45 -4.15 8.38
CA PHE A 576 16.51 -2.72 8.15
C PHE A 576 15.21 -2.18 7.57
N LYS A 577 14.83 -0.98 8.01
CA LYS A 577 13.71 -0.21 7.47
C LYS A 577 14.24 1.02 6.74
N THR A 578 13.78 1.25 5.51
CA THR A 578 13.97 2.51 4.78
C THR A 578 12.68 3.32 4.83
N SER A 579 12.77 4.57 5.29
CA SER A 579 11.60 5.44 5.54
C SER A 579 11.61 6.74 4.76
N ASP A 580 12.71 7.06 4.09
CA ASP A 580 13.00 8.39 3.55
C ASP A 580 13.04 8.37 2.02
N THR A 581 12.16 7.57 1.44
CA THR A 581 12.01 7.45 0.00
C THR A 581 11.38 8.69 -0.60
N LEU A 582 11.66 8.96 -1.88
CA LEU A 582 10.96 10.00 -2.64
C LEU A 582 9.43 9.79 -2.61
N GLN A 583 8.98 8.53 -2.59
CA GLN A 583 7.58 8.17 -2.43
C GLN A 583 6.98 8.74 -1.14
N ASN A 584 7.63 8.53 0.01
CA ASN A 584 7.14 9.03 1.29
C ASN A 584 7.17 10.57 1.37
N ASN A 585 8.04 11.22 0.59
CA ASN A 585 8.15 12.66 0.56
C ASN A 585 7.15 13.33 -0.41
N LEU A 586 6.83 12.70 -1.54
CA LEU A 586 6.09 13.31 -2.66
C LEU A 586 4.68 12.73 -2.89
N VAL A 587 4.43 11.47 -2.53
CA VAL A 587 3.17 10.78 -2.89
C VAL A 587 2.15 10.90 -1.74
N HIS A 588 1.30 11.93 -1.82
CA HIS A 588 0.26 12.23 -0.83
C HIS A 588 -1.15 12.18 -1.44
N ILE A 589 -1.52 11.01 -1.96
CA ILE A 589 -2.82 10.78 -2.65
C ILE A 589 -3.94 10.29 -1.71
N LYS A 590 -3.59 9.82 -0.52
CA LYS A 590 -4.55 9.37 0.50
C LYS A 590 -4.98 10.55 1.36
N ASP A 591 -6.20 10.49 1.87
CA ASP A 591 -6.68 11.43 2.89
C ASP A 591 -5.76 11.44 4.11
N GLN A 592 -5.50 12.64 4.63
CA GLN A 592 -4.72 12.81 5.85
C GLN A 592 -5.54 12.36 7.06
N ILE A 593 -4.91 11.63 7.97
CA ILE A 593 -5.55 11.25 9.23
C ILE A 593 -5.52 12.47 10.17
N PRO A 594 -6.66 12.93 10.70
CA PRO A 594 -6.70 14.01 11.67
C PRO A 594 -5.80 13.69 12.88
N LYS A 595 -5.12 14.71 13.44
CA LYS A 595 -4.21 14.52 14.58
C LYS A 595 -4.86 13.76 15.74
N ASP A 596 -6.10 14.12 16.07
CA ASP A 596 -6.93 13.53 17.12
C ASP A 596 -7.25 12.04 16.92
N SER A 597 -7.20 11.57 15.68
CA SER A 597 -7.44 10.18 15.33
C SER A 597 -6.16 9.36 15.23
N LEU A 598 -4.97 9.97 15.32
CA LEU A 598 -3.73 9.20 15.33
C LEU A 598 -3.70 8.24 16.54
N SER A 599 -3.12 7.07 16.33
CA SER A 599 -3.02 5.99 17.32
C SER A 599 -1.61 5.41 17.32
N ASN A 600 -1.32 4.51 18.27
CA ASN A 600 -0.01 3.86 18.40
C ASN A 600 1.15 4.87 18.46
N CYS A 601 1.07 5.78 19.43
CA CYS A 601 1.97 6.91 19.58
C CYS A 601 2.31 7.22 21.04
N VAL A 602 3.40 7.96 21.22
CA VAL A 602 3.78 8.67 22.44
C VAL A 602 3.48 10.15 22.21
N TYR A 603 2.81 10.77 23.17
CA TYR A 603 2.32 12.15 23.09
C TYR A 603 2.70 12.95 24.32
N LYS A 604 2.74 14.27 24.17
CA LYS A 604 3.04 15.26 25.20
C LYS A 604 1.86 16.20 25.38
N ILE A 605 1.52 16.48 26.63
CA ILE A 605 0.53 17.49 27.04
C ILE A 605 1.26 18.49 27.95
N LYS A 606 1.00 19.78 27.77
CA LYS A 606 1.60 20.85 28.58
C LYS A 606 0.58 21.39 29.58
N CYS A 607 1.06 21.79 30.75
CA CYS A 607 0.33 22.72 31.59
C CYS A 607 0.36 24.11 30.94
N SER A 608 -0.73 24.87 31.02
CA SER A 608 -0.79 26.22 30.46
C SER A 608 -0.22 27.28 31.41
N GLU A 609 -0.04 26.93 32.68
CA GLU A 609 0.24 27.89 33.76
C GLU A 609 1.56 27.58 34.50
N CYS A 610 2.23 26.46 34.19
CA CYS A 610 3.58 26.17 34.64
C CYS A 610 4.36 25.31 33.65
N ASP A 611 5.65 25.09 33.90
CA ASP A 611 6.53 24.32 33.01
C ASP A 611 6.30 22.80 33.04
N ALA A 612 5.30 22.34 33.80
CA ALA A 612 4.98 20.94 33.95
C ALA A 612 4.48 20.34 32.63
N ILE A 613 4.99 19.15 32.31
CA ILE A 613 4.58 18.40 31.13
C ILE A 613 4.16 17.00 31.50
N TYR A 614 3.27 16.41 30.72
CA TYR A 614 2.89 15.01 30.83
C TYR A 614 3.23 14.29 29.53
N ILE A 615 3.86 13.13 29.64
CA ILE A 615 4.21 12.28 28.52
C ILE A 615 3.46 10.97 28.67
N GLY A 616 2.62 10.63 27.71
CA GLY A 616 1.83 9.41 27.74
C GLY A 616 1.97 8.60 26.46
N GLN A 617 1.69 7.30 26.54
CA GLN A 617 1.52 6.45 25.35
C GLN A 617 0.08 5.96 25.15
N THR A 618 -0.24 5.67 23.89
CA THR A 618 -1.52 5.07 23.55
C THR A 618 -1.43 4.15 22.34
N SER A 619 -2.06 2.98 22.44
CA SER A 619 -2.40 2.16 21.27
C SER A 619 -3.67 2.65 20.57
N ARG A 620 -4.54 3.38 21.27
CA ARG A 620 -5.83 3.91 20.79
C ARG A 620 -5.71 5.33 20.23
N GLU A 621 -6.77 5.79 19.57
CA GLU A 621 -6.90 7.18 19.09
C GLU A 621 -6.65 8.21 20.21
N ILE A 622 -5.87 9.26 19.94
CA ILE A 622 -5.50 10.30 20.92
C ILE A 622 -6.72 10.98 21.53
N LYS A 623 -7.76 11.27 20.75
CA LYS A 623 -8.99 11.90 21.25
C LYS A 623 -9.62 11.13 22.42
N ILE A 624 -9.49 9.80 22.43
CA ILE A 624 -10.00 8.96 23.51
C ILE A 624 -9.18 9.22 24.79
N ARG A 625 -7.85 9.25 24.67
CA ARG A 625 -6.95 9.55 25.80
C ARG A 625 -7.09 10.98 26.31
N ARG A 626 -7.17 11.96 25.40
CA ARG A 626 -7.47 13.36 25.75
C ARG A 626 -8.72 13.47 26.61
N ASN A 627 -9.82 12.83 26.18
CA ASN A 627 -11.08 12.88 26.90
C ASN A 627 -11.04 12.12 28.24
N GLU A 628 -10.21 11.08 28.36
CA GLU A 628 -9.94 10.43 29.65
C GLU A 628 -9.22 11.38 30.61
N HIS A 629 -8.14 12.04 30.18
CA HIS A 629 -7.41 13.02 31.01
C HIS A 629 -8.25 14.25 31.35
N ARG A 630 -9.00 14.81 30.39
CA ARG A 630 -9.90 15.95 30.62
C ARG A 630 -10.96 15.61 31.68
N ARG A 631 -11.57 14.42 31.60
CA ARG A 631 -12.52 13.96 32.63
C ARG A 631 -11.87 13.77 33.99
N ALA A 632 -10.65 13.24 34.03
CA ALA A 632 -9.90 13.06 35.27
C ALA A 632 -9.53 14.40 35.93
N SER A 633 -9.30 15.45 35.14
CA SER A 633 -8.91 16.78 35.64
C SER A 633 -10.10 17.60 36.16
N LEU A 634 -11.32 17.27 35.73
CA LEU A 634 -12.55 17.97 36.12
C LEU A 634 -13.28 17.30 37.29
N ARG A 635 -12.81 16.14 37.77
CA ARG A 635 -13.48 15.34 38.79
C ARG A 635 -12.56 15.14 39.98
N PRO A 636 -12.68 15.99 41.03
CA PRO A 636 -11.99 15.78 42.28
C PRO A 636 -12.36 14.41 42.88
N PRO A 637 -11.39 13.65 43.40
CA PRO A 637 -11.67 12.38 44.04
C PRO A 637 -12.52 12.61 45.31
N ARG A 638 -13.59 11.82 45.47
CA ARG A 638 -14.54 11.97 46.60
C ARG A 638 -14.18 11.15 47.83
N ASN A 639 -13.28 10.19 47.67
CA ASN A 639 -12.85 9.28 48.73
C ASN A 639 -11.39 8.82 48.47
N PRO A 640 -10.72 8.24 49.48
CA PRO A 640 -9.34 7.79 49.35
C PRO A 640 -9.11 6.79 48.20
N VAL A 641 -10.10 5.94 47.90
CA VAL A 641 -10.01 4.94 46.82
C VAL A 641 -10.00 5.60 45.44
N GLU A 642 -10.84 6.62 45.23
CA GLU A 642 -10.84 7.43 44.01
C GLU A 642 -9.55 8.24 43.86
N LEU A 643 -9.02 8.76 44.97
CA LEU A 643 -7.73 9.45 44.97
C LEU A 643 -6.62 8.49 44.56
N GLU A 644 -6.52 7.31 45.16
CA GLU A 644 -5.52 6.30 44.80
C GLU A 644 -5.65 5.87 43.32
N LYS A 645 -6.89 5.74 42.82
CA LYS A 645 -7.14 5.43 41.41
C LYS A 645 -6.72 6.56 40.49
N LEU A 646 -7.01 7.82 40.83
CA LEU A 646 -6.60 8.99 40.06
C LEU A 646 -5.06 9.10 40.01
N GLN A 647 -4.45 8.94 41.19
CA GLN A 647 -3.00 8.89 41.38
C GLN A 647 -2.33 7.85 40.47
N LYS A 648 -2.94 6.68 40.28
CA LYS A 648 -2.43 5.63 39.37
C LYS A 648 -2.78 5.87 37.89
N SER A 649 -3.90 6.53 37.59
CA SER A 649 -4.46 6.56 36.22
C SER A 649 -4.17 7.85 35.44
N SER A 650 -3.96 8.99 36.10
CA SER A 650 -3.77 10.27 35.42
C SER A 650 -3.00 11.28 36.28
N ALA A 651 -1.67 11.24 36.20
CA ALA A 651 -0.79 12.21 36.87
C ALA A 651 -1.10 13.68 36.49
N ILE A 652 -1.43 13.92 35.21
CA ILE A 652 -1.85 15.26 34.75
C ILE A 652 -3.19 15.71 35.33
N GLY A 653 -4.09 14.77 35.60
CA GLY A 653 -5.39 15.08 36.21
C GLY A 653 -5.22 15.42 37.68
N LEU A 654 -4.34 14.69 38.37
CA LEU A 654 -3.95 14.99 39.74
C LEU A 654 -3.31 16.38 39.84
N HIS A 655 -2.36 16.70 38.97
CA HIS A 655 -1.73 18.03 38.91
C HIS A 655 -2.76 19.14 38.74
N ALA A 656 -3.69 19.00 37.78
CA ALA A 656 -4.72 20.00 37.53
C ALA A 656 -5.61 20.24 38.77
N ILE A 657 -5.94 19.18 39.52
CA ILE A 657 -6.77 19.27 40.71
C ILE A 657 -6.00 19.88 41.90
N GLU A 658 -4.76 19.45 42.13
CA GLU A 658 -3.93 19.90 43.27
C GLU A 658 -3.46 21.34 43.12
N SER A 659 -3.09 21.75 41.90
CA SER A 659 -2.59 23.10 41.62
C SER A 659 -3.67 24.09 41.20
N GLY A 660 -4.87 23.60 40.83
CA GLY A 660 -5.89 24.41 40.18
C GLY A 660 -5.53 24.85 38.76
N HIS A 661 -4.42 24.35 38.19
CA HIS A 661 -3.92 24.84 36.92
C HIS A 661 -4.74 24.39 35.72
N LYS A 662 -4.77 25.24 34.68
CA LYS A 662 -5.31 24.90 33.37
C LYS A 662 -4.34 24.03 32.55
N ILE A 663 -4.88 22.99 31.93
CA ILE A 663 -4.13 22.06 31.08
C ILE A 663 -4.48 22.27 29.61
N ASP A 664 -3.45 22.33 28.75
CA ASP A 664 -3.62 22.47 27.30
C ASP A 664 -3.95 21.12 26.66
N PHE A 665 -5.23 20.73 26.75
CA PHE A 665 -5.72 19.50 26.12
C PHE A 665 -5.87 19.62 24.60
N ASP A 666 -5.88 20.82 24.04
CA ASP A 666 -6.19 21.02 22.63
C ASP A 666 -4.91 20.99 21.76
N ASN A 667 -3.75 21.36 22.32
CA ASN A 667 -2.46 21.31 21.62
C ASN A 667 -1.59 20.09 22.01
N ILE A 668 -2.16 18.88 21.92
CA ILE A 668 -1.40 17.65 22.15
C ILE A 668 -0.32 17.48 21.06
N GLU A 669 0.92 17.33 21.49
CA GLU A 669 2.08 17.10 20.63
C GLU A 669 2.36 15.60 20.49
N ILE A 670 2.58 15.12 19.26
CA ILE A 670 2.94 13.71 19.02
C ILE A 670 4.45 13.59 18.88
N ILE A 671 5.07 13.00 19.90
CA ILE A 671 6.52 12.86 20.00
C ILE A 671 7.04 11.77 19.06
N GLN A 672 6.41 10.58 19.10
CA GLN A 672 6.81 9.44 18.29
C GLN A 672 5.60 8.55 17.98
N LYS A 673 5.63 7.85 16.84
CA LYS A 673 4.50 7.03 16.37
C LYS A 673 4.97 5.85 15.51
N ASN A 674 4.04 4.95 15.20
CA ASN A 674 4.24 3.77 14.33
C ASN A 674 5.18 2.71 14.93
N PHE A 675 5.04 2.45 16.23
CA PHE A 675 5.75 1.35 16.92
C PHE A 675 5.28 -0.02 16.43
N ARG A 676 6.16 -1.00 16.38
CA ARG A 676 5.81 -2.36 15.95
C ARG A 676 5.08 -3.14 17.02
N ASN A 677 5.41 -2.89 18.28
CA ASN A 677 4.85 -3.61 19.41
C ASN A 677 4.69 -2.69 20.64
N HIS A 678 4.02 -3.23 21.65
CA HIS A 678 3.77 -2.54 22.91
C HIS A 678 5.06 -2.19 23.66
N LYS A 679 6.06 -3.09 23.66
CA LYS A 679 7.33 -2.91 24.39
C LYS A 679 8.13 -1.73 23.84
N GLU A 680 8.26 -1.61 22.51
CA GLU A 680 8.91 -0.46 21.87
C GLU A 680 8.27 0.86 22.32
N ARG A 681 6.93 0.92 22.32
CA ARG A 681 6.20 2.12 22.70
C ARG A 681 6.38 2.48 24.18
N LEU A 682 6.40 1.48 25.07
CA LEU A 682 6.66 1.69 26.50
C LEU A 682 8.08 2.19 26.77
N ILE A 683 9.08 1.63 26.08
CA ILE A 683 10.48 2.07 26.25
C ILE A 683 10.63 3.51 25.75
N SER A 684 10.02 3.85 24.61
CA SER A 684 10.00 5.23 24.10
C SER A 684 9.38 6.21 25.10
N GLU A 685 8.20 5.88 25.66
CA GLU A 685 7.56 6.69 26.71
C GLU A 685 8.48 6.89 27.91
N ALA A 686 9.08 5.81 28.43
CA ALA A 686 9.95 5.87 29.60
C ALA A 686 11.22 6.70 29.35
N LEU A 687 11.83 6.62 28.16
CA LEU A 687 12.96 7.46 27.79
C LEU A 687 12.55 8.94 27.74
N HIS A 688 11.42 9.24 27.10
CA HIS A 688 10.92 10.61 27.03
C HIS A 688 10.57 11.19 28.40
N ILE A 689 9.98 10.41 29.31
CA ILE A 689 9.76 10.84 30.69
C ILE A 689 11.08 11.23 31.35
N LYS A 690 12.10 10.36 31.28
CA LYS A 690 13.38 10.58 31.96
C LYS A 690 14.24 11.70 31.34
N TRP A 691 14.11 11.96 30.05
CA TRP A 691 14.80 13.08 29.40
C TRP A 691 14.19 14.45 29.72
N ASN A 692 12.99 14.50 30.31
CA ASN A 692 12.32 15.76 30.62
C ASN A 692 12.24 15.94 32.14
N PRO A 693 12.98 16.88 32.74
CA PRO A 693 13.00 17.07 34.20
C PRO A 693 11.67 17.54 34.77
N ASN A 694 10.85 18.25 33.99
CA ASN A 694 9.55 18.80 34.41
C ASN A 694 8.37 17.83 34.18
N CYS A 695 8.65 16.53 34.05
CA CYS A 695 7.63 15.53 33.74
C CYS A 695 6.79 15.18 34.98
N LEU A 696 5.47 15.29 34.86
CA LEU A 696 4.50 14.93 35.90
C LEU A 696 4.38 13.42 36.12
N ASN A 697 4.85 12.63 35.16
CA ASN A 697 4.77 11.17 35.24
C ASN A 697 5.55 10.65 36.44
N ARG A 698 4.95 9.68 37.14
CA ARG A 698 5.62 8.99 38.24
C ARG A 698 6.68 8.03 37.70
N ASN A 699 7.77 7.85 38.43
CA ASN A 699 8.94 7.05 38.02
C ASN A 699 8.74 5.52 38.15
N ASP A 700 7.50 5.04 38.24
CA ASP A 700 7.18 3.82 38.98
C ASP A 700 7.20 2.52 38.14
N GLY A 701 7.49 2.56 36.83
CA GLY A 701 7.16 1.44 35.94
C GLY A 701 8.32 0.69 35.28
N LEU A 702 9.31 1.40 34.73
CA LEU A 702 10.40 0.81 33.94
C LEU A 702 11.73 1.40 34.42
N LYS A 703 12.54 0.58 35.10
CA LYS A 703 13.95 0.89 35.39
C LYS A 703 14.71 0.92 34.06
N GLN A 704 14.65 2.04 33.35
CA GLN A 704 15.47 2.25 32.15
C GLN A 704 16.92 2.46 32.57
N ASN A 705 17.82 1.75 31.88
CA ASN A 705 19.26 1.79 32.14
C ASN A 705 19.81 3.20 31.86
N LEU A 706 20.68 3.68 32.76
CA LEU A 706 21.29 5.01 32.70
C LEU A 706 22.08 5.25 31.41
N THR A 707 22.59 4.19 30.77
CA THR A 707 23.37 4.27 29.53
C THR A 707 22.60 4.98 28.40
N TRP A 708 21.28 4.72 28.27
CA TRP A 708 20.48 5.40 27.24
C TRP A 708 20.14 6.85 27.59
N LEU A 709 20.26 7.23 28.87
CA LEU A 709 19.85 8.55 29.37
C LEU A 709 20.95 9.60 29.25
N GLN A 710 22.19 9.19 29.01
CA GLN A 710 23.32 10.09 28.77
C GLN A 710 23.18 10.91 27.47
N HIS A 711 22.18 10.60 26.63
CA HIS A 711 21.98 11.22 25.32
C HIS A 711 20.52 11.65 25.11
N PRO A 712 20.08 12.75 25.73
CA PRO A 712 18.77 13.31 25.47
C PRO A 712 18.66 13.75 23.99
N PRO A 713 17.44 13.72 23.42
CA PRO A 713 17.19 14.31 22.11
C PRO A 713 17.52 15.82 22.14
N PRO A 714 18.01 16.37 21.01
CA PRO A 714 18.34 17.80 20.90
C PRO A 714 17.12 18.72 21.01
#